data_AF-A0A401GIY2-F1
#
_entry.id   AF-A0A401GIY2-F1
#
_cell.length_a   1.000
_cell.length_b   1.000
_cell.length_c   1.000
_cell.angle_alpha   90.00
_cell.angle_beta   90.00
_cell.angle_gamma   90.00
#
_symmetry.space_group_name_H-M   'P 1'
#
loop_
_entity.id
_entity.type
_entity.pdbx_description
1 polymer ?
#
loop_
_entity_poly.entity_id
_entity_poly.type
_entity_poly.pdbx_seq_one_letter_code
_entity_poly.pdbx_strand_id
1 'polypeptide(L)'
;MQPSTLLALVVRISIALATRTFFQPDEYFQSLEVAHHLVFGYGHLTWEWLSPNPIRSIFYPALNVPVYWLLKVLNLDSTKLLIWAPKVLHGVFAAVTDIWLCELTRKVLGERYVSAALFLSLTSFFHGLSLSRSISNSLETSLTVVALSYFPWDAAASFRRDVRKVFMFAALACAVRPTSAVIWAYMFATLILRVRLQPRYVYSLLVDVLAIGGIALSVLFVLDSAYYGTPTFTPLNFLRTNLSSVSLFYGSSPWHYYFTQAIPILCTTALPFVAHGAWLISGFSGSASQTLLGLLAWTIGVYSLAGHKEWRFIHPLLPVMHIMASKSLVDSFDAAKPRSGADNAHSVTLPIRGRHLSLLLLALPAIAYVSLFHSRAQIGVMDHLRSLPTQDVLSVGFLMPCHSTPWQAYLHRPELAIPGMLWALGCEPPLLGEDVSVYEDQTDIFYDSPATYFRTYFPSAVDPTFPPSSFPCTTPASDISESERWSHEWPQHVVIFGALLDMPEVRGLLEGFGYAESWRMGGWEADVRRRGGIVYDTGLAGRRRARASSGWLGAGCVPKRPSFICELTCSTMSASSLPPELWLHIFRCATISPLTASLRATTYSPFGTAFIDAQDEALRTKVVLVRVCRQWRSLSLDLLYEDVRMKRPENLPDALVAENGGKYAEYRRWVRRAYLPFSGSATISAKRLRAVEILNECPQLETLVRLSPLSSEDQMRMRFEFEADCPAMPSLKRLDWWHHNEAAATGGINSLADVLHAAPNVQYLSLGGDVWLNFMHSPLVSLPYLSTLRIMRMNVLFVQQICRWSLPALEHVVVDKFVNVGTLSAFWETYGAQLRSIELGADLKYYIYDIISFVLPSCPNVEELYYYVNFTAKPRPLREPHRALTTVALHALENGVMPVGTEAFWEHLEQHISVLDAESFPALRKVVLHGDWSGVVEDAQFVRLVQPLRERGCILETSMD
;
A
#
# COMPACT_ATOMS: atom_id res chain seq x y z
N MET A 1 43.59 -16.71 -12.87
CA MET A 1 42.12 -16.54 -13.05
C MET A 1 41.86 -15.92 -14.40
N GLN A 2 40.81 -16.34 -15.12
CA GLN A 2 40.40 -15.65 -16.34
C GLN A 2 40.00 -14.19 -15.99
N PRO A 3 40.31 -13.18 -16.83
CA PRO A 3 39.96 -11.78 -16.55
C PRO A 3 38.46 -11.55 -16.25
N SER A 4 37.58 -12.29 -16.91
CA SER A 4 36.13 -12.27 -16.68
C SER A 4 35.74 -12.73 -15.27
N THR A 5 36.42 -13.74 -14.73
CA THR A 5 36.20 -14.24 -13.35
C THR A 5 36.57 -13.19 -12.32
N LEU A 6 37.75 -12.55 -12.49
CA LEU A 6 38.18 -11.50 -11.57
C LEU A 6 37.23 -10.30 -11.64
N LEU A 7 36.82 -9.90 -12.84
CA LEU A 7 35.87 -8.82 -13.03
C LEU A 7 34.53 -9.09 -12.34
N ALA A 8 33.95 -10.29 -12.53
CA ALA A 8 32.69 -10.68 -11.90
C ALA A 8 32.79 -10.63 -10.36
N LEU A 9 33.87 -11.19 -9.78
CA LEU A 9 34.09 -11.17 -8.34
C LEU A 9 34.23 -9.74 -7.82
N VAL A 10 35.08 -8.92 -8.44
CA VAL A 10 35.30 -7.53 -8.01
C VAL A 10 33.99 -6.75 -8.07
N VAL A 11 33.25 -6.83 -9.18
CA VAL A 11 31.98 -6.08 -9.34
C VAL A 11 30.94 -6.55 -8.33
N ARG A 12 30.69 -7.85 -8.19
CA ARG A 12 29.62 -8.36 -7.32
C ARG A 12 29.91 -8.19 -5.83
N ILE A 13 31.16 -8.36 -5.41
CA ILE A 13 31.58 -8.10 -4.04
C ILE A 13 31.52 -6.60 -3.75
N SER A 14 31.93 -5.75 -4.69
CA SER A 14 31.83 -4.29 -4.54
C SER A 14 30.38 -3.85 -4.40
N ILE A 15 29.46 -4.36 -5.22
CA ILE A 15 28.01 -4.09 -5.08
C ILE A 15 27.50 -4.58 -3.72
N ALA A 16 27.86 -5.80 -3.29
CA ALA A 16 27.42 -6.35 -2.00
C ALA A 16 27.85 -5.46 -0.82
N LEU A 17 29.12 -5.03 -0.81
CA LEU A 17 29.69 -4.18 0.23
C LEU A 17 29.15 -2.74 0.17
N ALA A 18 28.96 -2.19 -1.03
CA ALA A 18 28.45 -0.84 -1.23
C ALA A 18 26.96 -0.73 -0.89
N THR A 19 26.20 -1.83 -0.97
CA THR A 19 24.76 -1.84 -0.69
C THR A 19 24.46 -1.39 0.74
N ARG A 20 23.67 -0.32 0.88
CA ARG A 20 23.24 0.31 2.15
C ARG A 20 21.72 0.36 2.32
N THR A 21 21.00 -0.21 1.38
CA THR A 21 19.55 -0.10 1.29
C THR A 21 18.89 -1.41 1.66
N PHE A 22 17.59 -1.35 1.94
CA PHE A 22 16.81 -2.50 2.34
C PHE A 22 15.84 -2.90 1.21
N PHE A 23 15.87 -4.17 0.80
CA PHE A 23 15.03 -4.71 -0.29
C PHE A 23 14.68 -6.16 0.04
N GLN A 24 13.38 -6.49 0.01
CA GLN A 24 12.81 -7.75 0.49
C GLN A 24 13.30 -8.09 1.92
N PRO A 25 12.87 -7.27 2.91
CA PRO A 25 13.21 -7.39 4.31
C PRO A 25 13.19 -8.79 4.89
N ASP A 26 12.11 -9.51 4.59
CA ASP A 26 11.78 -10.82 5.07
C ASP A 26 12.89 -11.79 4.68
N GLU A 27 13.24 -11.92 3.40
CA GLU A 27 14.27 -12.88 2.97
C GLU A 27 15.66 -12.56 3.51
N TYR A 28 15.96 -11.27 3.66
CA TYR A 28 17.21 -10.83 4.27
C TYR A 28 17.29 -11.29 5.73
N PHE A 29 16.21 -11.04 6.49
CA PHE A 29 16.04 -11.45 7.87
C PHE A 29 16.08 -12.99 8.00
N GLN A 30 15.28 -13.70 7.20
CA GLN A 30 15.15 -15.17 7.18
C GLN A 30 16.47 -15.90 6.87
N SER A 31 17.51 -15.18 6.41
CA SER A 31 18.83 -15.73 6.13
C SER A 31 19.85 -15.45 7.22
N LEU A 32 20.07 -14.17 7.54
CA LEU A 32 21.17 -13.76 8.41
C LEU A 32 20.81 -13.84 9.89
N GLU A 33 19.59 -13.44 10.25
CA GLU A 33 19.14 -13.46 11.65
C GLU A 33 19.06 -14.90 12.17
N VAL A 34 18.55 -15.83 11.36
CA VAL A 34 18.47 -17.26 11.70
C VAL A 34 19.86 -17.86 11.89
N ALA A 35 20.80 -17.55 10.99
CA ALA A 35 22.18 -18.02 11.10
C ALA A 35 22.92 -17.40 12.31
N HIS A 36 22.65 -16.12 12.60
CA HIS A 36 23.13 -15.44 13.79
C HIS A 36 22.59 -16.12 15.06
N HIS A 37 21.28 -16.35 15.13
CA HIS A 37 20.61 -17.02 16.24
C HIS A 37 21.22 -18.39 16.52
N LEU A 38 21.46 -19.20 15.48
CA LEU A 38 22.09 -20.52 15.62
C LEU A 38 23.51 -20.46 16.19
N VAL A 39 24.31 -19.44 15.86
CA VAL A 39 25.71 -19.33 16.31
C VAL A 39 25.83 -18.66 17.68
N PHE A 40 25.07 -17.61 17.93
CA PHE A 40 25.20 -16.78 19.12
C PHE A 40 24.20 -17.14 20.23
N GLY A 41 23.12 -17.85 19.90
CA GLY A 41 22.13 -18.33 20.85
C GLY A 41 21.07 -17.29 21.24
N TYR A 42 21.03 -16.15 20.54
CA TYR A 42 20.02 -15.11 20.73
C TYR A 42 19.69 -14.41 19.40
N GLY A 43 18.52 -13.77 19.36
CA GLY A 43 17.95 -13.21 18.15
C GLY A 43 16.43 -13.39 18.12
N HIS A 44 15.81 -13.11 16.98
CA HIS A 44 14.38 -13.32 16.77
C HIS A 44 14.13 -14.32 15.65
N LEU A 45 13.26 -15.30 15.90
CA LEU A 45 12.76 -16.24 14.93
C LEU A 45 11.27 -15.97 14.71
N THR A 46 10.84 -16.01 13.46
CA THR A 46 9.46 -15.72 13.09
C THR A 46 8.60 -16.99 13.03
N TRP A 47 7.31 -16.81 12.75
CA TRP A 47 6.34 -17.89 12.67
C TRP A 47 6.73 -19.02 11.71
N GLU A 48 7.48 -18.73 10.64
CA GLU A 48 7.91 -19.76 9.69
C GLU A 48 8.83 -20.82 10.30
N TRP A 49 9.53 -20.45 11.39
CA TRP A 49 10.42 -21.31 12.17
C TRP A 49 9.76 -21.81 13.46
N LEU A 50 8.89 -21.01 14.07
CA LEU A 50 8.29 -21.31 15.38
C LEU A 50 6.98 -22.08 15.29
N SER A 51 6.32 -22.10 14.13
CA SER A 51 5.06 -22.82 13.96
C SER A 51 5.24 -24.34 14.20
N PRO A 52 4.18 -25.06 14.62
CA PRO A 52 4.25 -26.52 14.82
C PRO A 52 4.68 -27.31 13.59
N ASN A 53 4.40 -26.77 12.40
CA ASN A 53 4.83 -27.32 11.12
C ASN A 53 5.70 -26.29 10.38
N PRO A 54 6.99 -26.15 10.76
CA PRO A 54 7.83 -25.11 10.20
C PRO A 54 8.03 -25.31 8.70
N ILE A 55 8.09 -24.19 7.98
CA ILE A 55 8.07 -24.18 6.50
C ILE A 55 9.41 -23.78 5.87
N ARG A 56 10.38 -23.32 6.67
CA ARG A 56 11.71 -22.92 6.20
C ARG A 56 12.75 -23.96 6.56
N SER A 57 13.61 -24.29 5.60
CA SER A 57 14.78 -25.14 5.85
C SER A 57 15.96 -24.33 6.36
N ILE A 58 16.73 -24.90 7.29
CA ILE A 58 17.99 -24.31 7.77
C ILE A 58 19.08 -24.34 6.69
N PHE A 59 18.90 -25.10 5.60
CA PHE A 59 19.90 -25.35 4.58
C PHE A 59 20.54 -24.08 3.99
N TYR A 60 19.73 -23.08 3.63
CA TYR A 60 20.25 -21.83 3.07
C TYR A 60 20.88 -20.92 4.15
N PRO A 61 20.22 -20.63 5.29
CA PRO A 61 20.84 -19.86 6.38
C PRO A 61 22.15 -20.47 6.88
N ALA A 62 22.26 -21.81 6.93
CA ALA A 62 23.45 -22.53 7.38
C ALA A 62 24.72 -22.18 6.58
N LEU A 63 24.61 -21.65 5.36
CA LEU A 63 25.77 -21.19 4.60
C LEU A 63 26.48 -19.99 5.27
N ASN A 64 25.77 -19.21 6.09
CA ASN A 64 26.36 -18.09 6.84
C ASN A 64 26.91 -18.52 8.22
N VAL A 65 26.57 -19.72 8.71
CA VAL A 65 26.99 -20.23 10.02
C VAL A 65 28.51 -20.31 10.15
N PRO A 66 29.28 -20.87 9.19
CA PRO A 66 30.74 -20.88 9.28
C PRO A 66 31.34 -19.47 9.36
N VAL A 67 30.73 -18.48 8.70
CA VAL A 67 31.18 -17.09 8.72
C VAL A 67 31.00 -16.51 10.12
N TYR A 68 29.79 -16.61 10.69
CA TYR A 68 29.53 -16.11 12.04
C TYR A 68 30.31 -16.88 13.11
N TRP A 69 30.43 -18.20 12.99
CA TRP A 69 31.18 -19.03 13.92
C TRP A 69 32.67 -18.65 13.93
N LEU A 70 33.27 -18.44 12.76
CA LEU A 70 34.65 -17.98 12.66
C LEU A 70 34.84 -16.61 13.31
N LEU A 71 33.93 -15.67 13.08
CA LEU A 71 33.98 -14.35 13.71
C LEU A 71 33.87 -14.46 15.24
N LYS A 72 32.97 -15.31 15.75
CA LYS A 72 32.81 -15.58 17.18
C LYS A 72 34.07 -16.17 17.82
N VAL A 73 34.66 -17.19 17.21
CA VAL A 73 35.88 -17.86 17.74
C VAL A 73 37.08 -16.91 17.72
N LEU A 74 37.15 -16.02 16.73
CA LEU A 74 38.20 -15.00 16.62
C LEU A 74 37.90 -13.72 17.43
N ASN A 75 36.75 -13.61 18.10
CA ASN A 75 36.26 -12.41 18.78
C ASN A 75 36.21 -11.15 17.89
N LEU A 76 35.83 -11.34 16.62
CA LEU A 76 35.69 -10.27 15.61
C LEU A 76 34.23 -9.88 15.32
N ASP A 77 33.28 -10.53 15.98
CA ASP A 77 31.82 -10.38 15.88
C ASP A 77 31.32 -9.01 16.38
N SER A 78 32.07 -8.35 17.26
CA SER A 78 31.81 -6.97 17.69
C SER A 78 32.12 -5.92 16.60
N THR A 79 32.87 -6.27 15.55
CA THR A 79 33.31 -5.34 14.49
C THR A 79 32.34 -5.26 13.31
N LYS A 80 32.61 -4.37 12.33
CA LYS A 80 31.86 -4.30 11.07
C LYS A 80 31.96 -5.57 10.22
N LEU A 81 32.89 -6.48 10.53
CA LEU A 81 33.03 -7.76 9.83
C LEU A 81 31.80 -8.64 10.00
N LEU A 82 31.04 -8.49 11.09
CA LEU A 82 29.76 -9.19 11.27
C LEU A 82 28.79 -8.92 10.11
N ILE A 83 28.79 -7.70 9.58
CA ILE A 83 27.92 -7.28 8.47
C ILE A 83 28.63 -7.52 7.12
N TRP A 84 29.93 -7.23 7.03
CA TRP A 84 30.66 -7.31 5.76
C TRP A 84 30.98 -8.74 5.32
N ALA A 85 31.27 -9.66 6.24
CA ALA A 85 31.69 -11.01 5.87
C ALA A 85 30.57 -11.82 5.16
N PRO A 86 29.31 -11.81 5.64
CA PRO A 86 28.20 -12.39 4.88
C PRO A 86 28.02 -11.70 3.52
N LYS A 87 28.14 -10.36 3.44
CA LYS A 87 28.06 -9.64 2.16
C LYS A 87 29.12 -10.10 1.15
N VAL A 88 30.35 -10.36 1.60
CA VAL A 88 31.40 -10.91 0.73
C VAL A 88 31.02 -12.31 0.24
N LEU A 89 30.54 -13.19 1.12
CA LEU A 89 30.08 -14.53 0.75
C LEU A 89 28.99 -14.49 -0.35
N HIS A 90 27.96 -13.66 -0.16
CA HIS A 90 26.87 -13.51 -1.12
C HIS A 90 27.32 -12.80 -2.41
N GLY A 91 28.29 -11.89 -2.34
CA GLY A 91 28.94 -11.31 -3.51
C GLY A 91 29.71 -12.36 -4.33
N VAL A 92 30.33 -13.35 -3.67
CA VAL A 92 30.98 -14.49 -4.35
C VAL A 92 29.94 -15.40 -5.01
N PHE A 93 28.85 -15.74 -4.31
CA PHE A 93 27.74 -16.49 -4.92
C PHE A 93 27.14 -15.76 -6.13
N ALA A 94 26.94 -14.45 -6.04
CA ALA A 94 26.49 -13.65 -7.17
C ALA A 94 27.46 -13.72 -8.37
N ALA A 95 28.77 -13.67 -8.13
CA ALA A 95 29.77 -13.78 -9.19
C ALA A 95 29.75 -15.15 -9.89
N VAL A 96 29.35 -16.23 -9.20
CA VAL A 96 29.13 -17.56 -9.80
C VAL A 96 28.09 -17.47 -10.92
N THR A 97 27.02 -16.67 -10.77
CA THR A 97 26.04 -16.46 -11.85
C THR A 97 26.71 -15.93 -13.12
N ASP A 98 27.55 -14.89 -13.00
CA ASP A 98 28.20 -14.26 -14.15
C ASP A 98 29.24 -15.19 -14.82
N ILE A 99 30.03 -15.91 -14.01
CA ILE A 99 31.07 -16.81 -14.50
C ILE A 99 30.44 -17.95 -15.32
N TRP A 100 29.38 -18.57 -14.79
CA TRP A 100 28.72 -19.67 -15.48
C TRP A 100 27.73 -19.22 -16.55
N LEU A 101 27.25 -17.97 -16.51
CA LEU A 101 26.53 -17.36 -17.63
C LEU A 101 27.42 -17.27 -18.87
N CYS A 102 28.70 -16.91 -18.71
CA CYS A 102 29.65 -16.93 -19.82
C CYS A 102 29.76 -18.31 -20.45
N GLU A 103 29.89 -19.35 -19.62
CA GLU A 103 29.99 -20.74 -20.09
C GLU A 103 28.70 -21.24 -20.75
N LEU A 104 27.54 -20.92 -20.17
CA LEU A 104 26.25 -21.24 -20.74
C LEU A 104 26.06 -20.54 -22.10
N THR A 105 26.38 -19.25 -22.19
CA THR A 105 26.29 -18.49 -23.45
C THR A 105 27.19 -19.07 -24.52
N ARG A 106 28.43 -19.44 -24.16
CA ARG A 106 29.40 -20.07 -25.06
C ARG A 106 28.84 -21.37 -25.66
N LYS A 107 28.19 -22.21 -24.85
CA LYS A 107 27.60 -23.48 -25.31
C LYS A 107 26.33 -23.29 -26.15
N VAL A 108 25.51 -22.31 -25.80
CA VAL A 108 24.17 -22.15 -26.42
C VAL A 108 24.20 -21.29 -27.69
N LEU A 109 25.01 -20.23 -27.70
CA LEU A 109 25.09 -19.28 -28.81
C LEU A 109 26.48 -19.22 -29.47
N GLY A 110 27.55 -19.53 -28.73
CA GLY A 110 28.94 -19.46 -29.21
C GLY A 110 29.75 -18.31 -28.58
N GLU A 111 31.07 -18.34 -28.76
CA GLU A 111 32.02 -17.44 -28.08
C GLU A 111 31.74 -15.95 -28.33
N ARG A 112 31.31 -15.59 -29.53
CA ARG A 112 31.09 -14.18 -29.92
C ARG A 112 30.05 -13.44 -29.09
N TYR A 113 29.14 -14.16 -28.42
CA TYR A 113 28.06 -13.58 -27.62
C TYR A 113 28.42 -13.40 -26.14
N VAL A 114 29.51 -14.02 -25.69
CA VAL A 114 29.87 -14.14 -24.27
C VAL A 114 30.12 -12.77 -23.63
N SER A 115 30.87 -11.89 -24.29
CA SER A 115 31.20 -10.56 -23.75
C SER A 115 29.96 -9.67 -23.62
N ALA A 116 29.01 -9.75 -24.57
CA ALA A 116 27.75 -9.04 -24.50
C ALA A 116 26.83 -9.58 -23.38
N ALA A 117 26.76 -10.90 -23.20
CA ALA A 117 25.98 -11.51 -22.11
C ALA A 117 26.54 -11.14 -20.73
N LEU A 118 27.87 -11.19 -20.57
CA LEU A 118 28.52 -10.75 -19.33
C LEU A 118 28.26 -9.26 -19.06
N PHE A 119 28.39 -8.41 -20.08
CA PHE A 119 28.08 -6.98 -19.96
C PHE A 119 26.64 -6.74 -19.51
N LEU A 120 25.67 -7.43 -20.12
CA LEU A 120 24.25 -7.34 -19.74
C LEU A 120 24.02 -7.76 -18.30
N SER A 121 24.66 -8.85 -17.84
CA SER A 121 24.51 -9.30 -16.46
C SER A 121 25.12 -8.30 -15.46
N LEU A 122 26.33 -7.79 -15.72
CA LEU A 122 27.01 -6.84 -14.84
C LEU A 122 26.30 -5.47 -14.78
N THR A 123 25.59 -5.08 -15.84
CA THR A 123 24.85 -3.81 -15.93
C THR A 123 23.34 -3.96 -15.74
N SER A 124 22.85 -5.17 -15.47
CA SER A 124 21.42 -5.42 -15.26
C SER A 124 20.94 -4.78 -13.97
N PHE A 125 19.88 -3.97 -14.09
CA PHE A 125 19.23 -3.32 -12.95
C PHE A 125 18.86 -4.32 -11.85
N PHE A 126 18.17 -5.41 -12.22
CA PHE A 126 17.66 -6.37 -11.23
C PHE A 126 18.77 -7.23 -10.61
N HIS A 127 19.82 -7.58 -11.36
CA HIS A 127 21.01 -8.20 -10.76
C HIS A 127 21.72 -7.24 -9.80
N GLY A 128 21.86 -5.96 -10.16
CA GLY A 128 22.41 -4.93 -9.28
C GLY A 128 21.59 -4.74 -8.01
N LEU A 129 20.26 -4.83 -8.10
CA LEU A 129 19.34 -4.69 -6.98
C LEU A 129 19.38 -5.91 -6.03
N SER A 130 19.40 -7.14 -6.55
CA SER A 130 19.07 -8.34 -5.75
C SER A 130 20.14 -9.42 -5.71
N LEU A 131 20.93 -9.63 -6.77
CA LEU A 131 21.78 -10.83 -6.91
C LEU A 131 22.85 -10.94 -5.83
N SER A 132 23.46 -9.80 -5.45
CA SER A 132 24.50 -9.74 -4.41
C SER A 132 23.94 -9.70 -2.97
N ARG A 133 22.61 -9.69 -2.78
CA ARG A 133 21.98 -9.72 -1.46
C ARG A 133 21.79 -11.15 -0.98
N SER A 134 21.67 -11.31 0.34
CA SER A 134 21.46 -12.59 1.04
C SER A 134 20.05 -13.17 0.85
N ILE A 135 19.52 -13.18 -0.37
CA ILE A 135 18.18 -13.69 -0.69
C ILE A 135 18.31 -15.09 -1.30
N SER A 136 17.48 -16.03 -0.85
CA SER A 136 17.51 -17.42 -1.35
C SER A 136 17.28 -17.53 -2.88
N ASN A 137 16.47 -16.64 -3.47
CA ASN A 137 16.31 -16.54 -4.93
C ASN A 137 17.61 -16.22 -5.67
N SER A 138 18.54 -15.47 -5.06
CA SER A 138 19.82 -15.13 -5.69
C SER A 138 20.75 -16.34 -5.78
N LEU A 139 20.76 -17.19 -4.74
CA LEU A 139 21.47 -18.46 -4.78
C LEU A 139 20.78 -19.45 -5.72
N GLU A 140 19.45 -19.51 -5.74
CA GLU A 140 18.67 -20.27 -6.71
C GLU A 140 19.06 -19.90 -8.16
N THR A 141 19.15 -18.59 -8.47
CA THR A 141 19.63 -18.10 -9.77
C THR A 141 21.04 -18.61 -10.09
N SER A 142 21.97 -18.50 -9.13
CA SER A 142 23.36 -18.94 -9.30
C SER A 142 23.45 -20.44 -9.58
N LEU A 143 22.78 -21.26 -8.76
CA LEU A 143 22.76 -22.72 -8.92
C LEU A 143 22.06 -23.14 -10.22
N THR A 144 21.00 -22.43 -10.62
CA THR A 144 20.29 -22.69 -11.87
C THR A 144 21.19 -22.45 -13.08
N VAL A 145 21.93 -21.34 -13.11
CA VAL A 145 22.87 -21.05 -14.21
C VAL A 145 24.02 -22.06 -14.26
N VAL A 146 24.59 -22.42 -13.11
CA VAL A 146 25.62 -23.47 -13.04
C VAL A 146 25.08 -24.79 -13.58
N ALA A 147 23.90 -25.22 -13.16
CA ALA A 147 23.30 -26.44 -13.62
C ALA A 147 22.99 -26.40 -15.13
N LEU A 148 22.43 -25.31 -15.65
CA LEU A 148 22.18 -25.12 -17.09
C LEU A 148 23.48 -25.13 -17.90
N SER A 149 24.58 -24.62 -17.37
CA SER A 149 25.88 -24.65 -18.06
C SER A 149 26.43 -26.07 -18.25
N TYR A 150 26.09 -27.00 -17.35
CA TYR A 150 26.47 -28.42 -17.44
C TYR A 150 25.42 -29.24 -18.21
N PHE A 151 24.30 -28.64 -18.61
CA PHE A 151 23.26 -29.32 -19.37
C PHE A 151 23.82 -29.81 -20.71
N PRO A 152 23.50 -31.05 -21.14
CA PRO A 152 23.99 -31.60 -22.40
C PRO A 152 23.24 -30.96 -23.58
N TRP A 153 23.69 -29.78 -24.00
CA TRP A 153 23.15 -29.05 -25.14
C TRP A 153 23.35 -29.81 -26.45
N ASP A 154 24.52 -30.44 -26.62
CA ASP A 154 24.86 -31.34 -27.74
C ASP A 154 24.89 -32.80 -27.29
N ALA A 155 24.17 -33.68 -27.99
CA ALA A 155 24.02 -35.10 -27.62
C ALA A 155 25.30 -35.95 -27.78
N ALA A 156 26.35 -35.42 -28.42
CA ALA A 156 27.50 -36.20 -28.87
C ALA A 156 28.73 -36.20 -27.94
N ALA A 157 28.80 -35.35 -26.91
CA ALA A 157 29.99 -35.20 -26.06
C ALA A 157 29.72 -35.52 -24.58
N SER A 158 30.42 -36.53 -24.04
CA SER A 158 30.55 -36.88 -22.61
C SER A 158 29.29 -36.75 -21.73
N PHE A 159 28.20 -37.39 -22.15
CA PHE A 159 26.87 -37.31 -21.53
C PHE A 159 26.83 -37.61 -20.00
N ARG A 160 27.60 -38.57 -19.48
CA ARG A 160 27.35 -39.08 -18.10
C ARG A 160 27.89 -38.21 -16.97
N ARG A 161 29.10 -37.65 -17.09
CA ARG A 161 29.74 -36.93 -15.95
C ARG A 161 29.15 -35.54 -15.75
N ASP A 162 28.74 -34.86 -16.81
CA ASP A 162 28.20 -33.52 -16.72
C ASP A 162 26.71 -33.52 -16.33
N VAL A 163 25.92 -34.52 -16.76
CA VAL A 163 24.52 -34.67 -16.34
C VAL A 163 24.36 -34.87 -14.83
N ARG A 164 25.26 -35.61 -14.18
CA ARG A 164 25.23 -35.73 -12.71
C ARG A 164 25.46 -34.39 -12.00
N LYS A 165 26.27 -33.50 -12.58
CA LYS A 165 26.44 -32.13 -12.06
C LYS A 165 25.16 -31.33 -12.23
N VAL A 166 24.48 -31.45 -13.38
CA VAL A 166 23.15 -30.83 -13.59
C VAL A 166 22.20 -31.23 -12.47
N PHE A 167 22.07 -32.54 -12.21
CA PHE A 167 21.17 -33.04 -11.17
C PHE A 167 21.60 -32.61 -9.77
N MET A 168 22.89 -32.57 -9.47
CA MET A 168 23.40 -32.09 -8.20
C MET A 168 23.04 -30.62 -7.96
N PHE A 169 23.34 -29.73 -8.91
CA PHE A 169 23.04 -28.31 -8.78
C PHE A 169 21.54 -28.01 -8.87
N ALA A 170 20.78 -28.79 -9.65
CA ALA A 170 19.32 -28.74 -9.66
C ALA A 170 18.72 -29.13 -8.30
N ALA A 171 19.21 -30.22 -7.70
CA ALA A 171 18.77 -30.66 -6.38
C ALA A 171 19.14 -29.64 -5.30
N LEU A 172 20.32 -29.02 -5.38
CA LEU A 172 20.71 -27.91 -4.50
C LEU A 172 19.80 -26.68 -4.69
N ALA A 173 19.44 -26.33 -5.93
CA ALA A 173 18.52 -25.23 -6.19
C ALA A 173 17.13 -25.51 -5.59
N CYS A 174 16.61 -26.74 -5.76
CA CYS A 174 15.37 -27.19 -5.13
C CYS A 174 15.45 -27.24 -3.59
N ALA A 175 16.62 -27.56 -3.03
CA ALA A 175 16.86 -27.56 -1.59
C ALA A 175 16.85 -26.15 -0.99
N VAL A 176 17.39 -25.17 -1.73
CA VAL A 176 17.34 -23.75 -1.36
C VAL A 176 15.93 -23.20 -1.54
N ARG A 177 15.24 -23.54 -2.64
CA ARG A 177 13.85 -23.17 -2.89
C ARG A 177 13.09 -24.30 -3.60
N PRO A 178 12.08 -24.93 -2.95
CA PRO A 178 11.30 -26.01 -3.55
C PRO A 178 10.63 -25.65 -4.89
N THR A 179 10.31 -24.37 -5.10
CA THR A 179 9.70 -23.86 -6.34
C THR A 179 10.60 -24.04 -7.58
N SER A 180 11.93 -24.16 -7.39
CA SER A 180 12.89 -24.41 -8.48
C SER A 180 12.58 -25.70 -9.25
N ALA A 181 11.83 -26.63 -8.63
CA ALA A 181 11.35 -27.85 -9.28
C ALA A 181 10.57 -27.59 -10.59
N VAL A 182 9.92 -26.43 -10.73
CA VAL A 182 9.20 -26.05 -11.96
C VAL A 182 10.15 -25.91 -13.16
N ILE A 183 11.31 -25.28 -12.96
CA ILE A 183 12.36 -25.13 -13.99
C ILE A 183 12.89 -26.52 -14.38
N TRP A 184 13.20 -27.33 -13.38
CA TRP A 184 13.84 -28.63 -13.58
C TRP A 184 12.89 -29.68 -14.17
N ALA A 185 11.59 -29.61 -13.87
CA ALA A 185 10.59 -30.45 -14.53
C ALA A 185 10.64 -30.29 -16.05
N TYR A 186 10.72 -29.06 -16.56
CA TYR A 186 10.84 -28.80 -18.00
C TYR A 186 12.17 -29.29 -18.58
N MET A 187 13.29 -28.99 -17.92
CA MET A 187 14.62 -29.39 -18.40
C MET A 187 14.78 -30.91 -18.41
N PHE A 188 14.26 -31.61 -17.40
CA PHE A 188 14.30 -33.07 -17.32
C PHE A 188 13.36 -33.72 -18.33
N ALA A 189 12.15 -33.20 -18.50
CA ALA A 189 11.24 -33.68 -19.54
C ALA A 189 11.88 -33.55 -20.92
N THR A 190 12.50 -32.40 -21.21
CA THR A 190 13.22 -32.17 -22.47
C THR A 190 14.38 -33.16 -22.65
N LEU A 191 15.16 -33.40 -21.59
CA LEU A 191 16.26 -34.35 -21.63
C LEU A 191 15.78 -35.79 -21.89
N ILE A 192 14.73 -36.24 -21.20
CA ILE A 192 14.11 -37.55 -21.40
C ILE A 192 13.59 -37.68 -22.83
N LEU A 193 12.89 -36.67 -23.35
CA LEU A 193 12.38 -36.67 -24.72
C LEU A 193 13.49 -36.79 -25.76
N ARG A 194 14.65 -36.15 -25.53
CA ARG A 194 15.83 -36.26 -26.42
C ARG A 194 16.43 -37.66 -26.44
N VAL A 195 16.45 -38.37 -25.32
CA VAL A 195 17.06 -39.71 -25.20
C VAL A 195 16.04 -40.86 -25.15
N ARG A 196 14.75 -40.59 -25.40
CA ARG A 196 13.63 -41.54 -25.22
C ARG A 196 13.78 -42.85 -25.97
N LEU A 197 14.48 -42.84 -27.10
CA LEU A 197 14.74 -44.05 -27.91
C LEU A 197 15.91 -44.90 -27.38
N GLN A 198 16.58 -44.45 -26.32
CA GLN A 198 17.75 -45.11 -25.73
C GLN A 198 17.45 -45.51 -24.27
N PRO A 199 16.79 -46.65 -24.03
CA PRO A 199 16.24 -47.01 -22.72
C PRO A 199 17.31 -47.12 -21.62
N ARG A 200 18.54 -47.50 -21.97
CA ARG A 200 19.68 -47.54 -21.02
C ARG A 200 20.01 -46.15 -20.47
N TYR A 201 19.94 -45.10 -21.30
CA TYR A 201 20.18 -43.73 -20.85
C TYR A 201 19.00 -43.22 -20.04
N VAL A 202 17.76 -43.47 -20.46
CA VAL A 202 16.57 -43.12 -19.68
C VAL A 202 16.63 -43.75 -18.28
N TYR A 203 16.94 -45.05 -18.20
CA TYR A 203 17.12 -45.75 -16.93
C TYR A 203 18.23 -45.12 -16.08
N SER A 204 19.40 -44.84 -16.65
CA SER A 204 20.50 -44.18 -15.94
C SER A 204 20.12 -42.80 -15.42
N LEU A 205 19.37 -42.01 -16.21
CA LEU A 205 18.89 -40.69 -15.79
C LEU A 205 17.92 -40.80 -14.62
N LEU A 206 16.97 -41.72 -14.68
CA LEU A 206 16.01 -41.95 -13.59
C LEU A 206 16.72 -42.39 -12.31
N VAL A 207 17.69 -43.30 -12.40
CA VAL A 207 18.49 -43.72 -11.25
C VAL A 207 19.30 -42.56 -10.67
N ASP A 208 19.99 -41.78 -11.51
CA ASP A 208 20.77 -40.63 -11.03
C ASP A 208 19.86 -39.55 -10.40
N VAL A 209 18.67 -39.27 -10.96
CA VAL A 209 17.68 -38.33 -10.38
C VAL A 209 17.16 -38.84 -9.03
N LEU A 210 16.77 -40.11 -8.94
CA LEU A 210 16.27 -40.70 -7.70
C LEU A 210 17.36 -40.75 -6.64
N ALA A 211 18.60 -41.10 -7.01
CA ALA A 211 19.72 -41.15 -6.08
C ALA A 211 20.11 -39.76 -5.57
N ILE A 212 20.34 -38.79 -6.47
CA ILE A 212 20.77 -37.44 -6.09
C ILE A 212 19.64 -36.69 -5.38
N GLY A 213 18.41 -36.78 -5.91
CA GLY A 213 17.22 -36.20 -5.26
C GLY A 213 16.96 -36.83 -3.90
N GLY A 214 17.06 -38.15 -3.78
CA GLY A 214 16.93 -38.87 -2.52
C GLY A 214 17.99 -38.44 -1.48
N ILE A 215 19.25 -38.30 -1.90
CA ILE A 215 20.33 -37.79 -1.03
C ILE A 215 20.03 -36.35 -0.59
N ALA A 216 19.65 -35.46 -1.51
CA ALA A 216 19.36 -34.07 -1.18
C ALA A 216 18.19 -33.94 -0.20
N LEU A 217 17.09 -34.67 -0.44
CA LEU A 217 15.93 -34.71 0.47
C LEU A 217 16.28 -35.34 1.82
N SER A 218 17.15 -36.35 1.86
CA SER A 218 17.62 -36.96 3.11
C SER A 218 18.48 -35.99 3.89
N VAL A 219 19.40 -35.27 3.23
CA VAL A 219 20.22 -34.23 3.87
C VAL A 219 19.35 -33.12 4.43
N LEU A 220 18.35 -32.64 3.67
CA LEU A 220 17.38 -31.66 4.16
C LEU A 220 16.63 -32.16 5.38
N PHE A 221 16.06 -33.37 5.31
CA PHE A 221 15.34 -33.97 6.43
C PHE A 221 16.21 -34.09 7.67
N VAL A 222 17.46 -34.55 7.53
CA VAL A 222 18.40 -34.68 8.66
C VAL A 222 18.77 -33.31 9.24
N LEU A 223 19.11 -32.34 8.39
CA LEU A 223 19.51 -30.99 8.84
C LEU A 223 18.36 -30.26 9.52
N ASP A 224 17.17 -30.28 8.91
CA ASP A 224 15.98 -29.64 9.46
C ASP A 224 15.58 -30.34 10.75
N SER A 225 15.55 -31.68 10.79
CA SER A 225 15.20 -32.40 12.01
C SER A 225 16.20 -32.17 13.14
N ALA A 226 17.49 -32.03 12.82
CA ALA A 226 18.51 -31.69 13.80
C ALA A 226 18.37 -30.25 14.31
N TYR A 227 18.01 -29.31 13.45
CA TYR A 227 17.80 -27.90 13.83
C TYR A 227 16.55 -27.72 14.68
N TYR A 228 15.42 -28.34 14.31
CA TYR A 228 14.16 -28.23 15.03
C TYR A 228 14.05 -29.18 16.24
N GLY A 229 14.93 -30.18 16.35
CA GLY A 229 14.91 -31.17 17.42
C GLY A 229 13.80 -32.22 17.29
N THR A 230 13.02 -32.19 16.20
CA THR A 230 11.92 -33.12 15.90
C THR A 230 12.00 -33.58 14.45
N PRO A 231 11.46 -34.76 14.08
CA PRO A 231 11.39 -35.18 12.68
C PRO A 231 10.62 -34.15 11.82
N THR A 232 11.34 -33.44 10.95
CA THR A 232 10.79 -32.31 10.19
C THR A 232 11.15 -32.42 8.72
N PHE A 233 10.14 -32.32 7.86
CA PHE A 233 10.31 -32.32 6.40
C PHE A 233 9.76 -31.03 5.79
N THR A 234 10.61 -30.00 5.75
CA THR A 234 10.22 -28.63 5.38
C THR A 234 9.69 -28.48 3.95
N PRO A 235 10.16 -29.21 2.90
CA PRO A 235 9.61 -29.04 1.55
C PRO A 235 8.13 -29.40 1.45
N LEU A 236 7.68 -30.42 2.22
CA LEU A 236 6.29 -30.82 2.27
C LEU A 236 5.44 -29.80 3.05
N ASN A 237 5.95 -29.32 4.18
CA ASN A 237 5.28 -28.27 4.96
C ASN A 237 5.13 -26.99 4.13
N PHE A 238 6.20 -26.57 3.45
CA PHE A 238 6.19 -25.45 2.51
C PHE A 238 5.11 -25.63 1.44
N LEU A 239 5.04 -26.79 0.79
CA LEU A 239 4.04 -27.05 -0.25
C LEU A 239 2.61 -27.00 0.31
N ARG A 240 2.37 -27.63 1.47
CA ARG A 240 1.05 -27.62 2.13
C ARG A 240 0.61 -26.20 2.47
N THR A 241 1.49 -25.39 3.06
CA THR A 241 1.15 -24.02 3.44
C THR A 241 0.97 -23.12 2.22
N ASN A 242 1.79 -23.24 1.18
CA ASN A 242 1.65 -22.42 -0.03
C ASN A 242 0.41 -22.79 -0.88
N LEU A 243 -0.07 -24.03 -0.79
CA LEU A 243 -1.34 -24.45 -1.39
C LEU A 243 -2.57 -24.12 -0.53
N SER A 244 -2.36 -23.63 0.70
CA SER A 244 -3.43 -23.16 1.59
C SER A 244 -3.74 -21.68 1.34
N SER A 245 -4.81 -21.19 1.99
CA SER A 245 -5.21 -19.77 1.95
C SER A 245 -4.15 -18.82 2.53
N VAL A 246 -3.21 -19.32 3.36
CA VAL A 246 -2.12 -18.51 3.96
C VAL A 246 -1.29 -17.79 2.89
N SER A 247 -1.09 -18.37 1.70
CA SER A 247 -0.35 -17.69 0.64
C SER A 247 -1.05 -16.44 0.11
N LEU A 248 -2.38 -16.37 0.23
CA LEU A 248 -3.18 -15.21 -0.20
C LEU A 248 -3.11 -14.05 0.80
N PHE A 249 -2.70 -14.30 2.05
CA PHE A 249 -2.46 -13.27 3.06
C PHE A 249 -1.43 -12.23 2.60
N TYR A 250 -0.43 -12.67 1.81
CA TYR A 250 0.59 -11.80 1.23
C TYR A 250 0.14 -11.10 -0.07
N GLY A 251 -1.15 -11.13 -0.37
CA GLY A 251 -1.77 -10.49 -1.53
C GLY A 251 -1.87 -11.41 -2.77
N SER A 252 -2.78 -11.06 -3.67
CA SER A 252 -3.00 -11.77 -4.94
C SER A 252 -2.59 -10.89 -6.14
N SER A 253 -2.27 -11.53 -7.26
CA SER A 253 -1.88 -10.82 -8.49
C SER A 253 -2.52 -11.44 -9.73
N PRO A 254 -2.88 -10.63 -10.74
CA PRO A 254 -3.53 -11.14 -11.95
C PRO A 254 -2.64 -12.12 -12.72
N TRP A 255 -3.25 -12.97 -13.55
CA TRP A 255 -2.51 -14.00 -14.31
C TRP A 255 -1.42 -13.41 -15.21
N HIS A 256 -1.63 -12.20 -15.75
CA HIS A 256 -0.69 -11.52 -16.65
C HIS A 256 0.45 -10.77 -15.94
N TYR A 257 0.49 -10.78 -14.59
CA TYR A 257 1.46 -10.05 -13.77
C TYR A 257 2.91 -10.20 -14.26
N TYR A 258 3.35 -11.43 -14.57
CA TYR A 258 4.72 -11.65 -15.00
C TYR A 258 5.03 -11.00 -16.36
N PHE A 259 4.08 -11.00 -17.29
CA PHE A 259 4.23 -10.38 -18.60
C PHE A 259 4.19 -8.86 -18.54
N THR A 260 3.22 -8.30 -17.81
CA THR A 260 2.96 -6.85 -17.78
C THR A 260 3.83 -6.10 -16.78
N GLN A 261 4.36 -6.77 -15.76
CA GLN A 261 5.12 -6.12 -14.68
C GLN A 261 6.50 -6.76 -14.47
N ALA A 262 6.56 -8.06 -14.16
CA ALA A 262 7.82 -8.67 -13.73
C ALA A 262 8.91 -8.65 -14.82
N ILE A 263 8.60 -9.08 -16.04
CA ILE A 263 9.57 -9.08 -17.16
C ILE A 263 10.04 -7.65 -17.48
N PRO A 264 9.16 -6.64 -17.61
CA PRO A 264 9.59 -5.25 -17.73
C PRO A 264 10.54 -4.79 -16.61
N ILE A 265 10.26 -5.13 -15.35
CA ILE A 265 11.11 -4.77 -14.20
C ILE A 265 12.45 -5.50 -14.22
N LEU A 266 12.48 -6.79 -14.56
CA LEU A 266 13.71 -7.58 -14.59
C LEU A 266 14.64 -7.14 -15.73
N CYS A 267 14.06 -6.88 -16.91
CA CYS A 267 14.82 -6.56 -18.11
C CYS A 267 15.16 -5.07 -18.22
N THR A 268 14.30 -4.17 -17.75
CA THR A 268 14.48 -2.70 -17.82
C THR A 268 14.92 -2.23 -19.22
N THR A 269 16.08 -1.58 -19.33
CA THR A 269 16.67 -1.08 -20.57
C THR A 269 17.06 -2.19 -21.55
N ALA A 270 17.19 -3.44 -21.10
CA ALA A 270 17.46 -4.60 -21.94
C ALA A 270 16.19 -5.19 -22.59
N LEU A 271 14.99 -4.80 -22.16
CA LEU A 271 13.72 -5.42 -22.58
C LEU A 271 13.53 -5.50 -24.11
N PRO A 272 13.80 -4.43 -24.91
CA PRO A 272 13.63 -4.50 -26.36
C PRO A 272 14.53 -5.56 -27.01
N PHE A 273 15.75 -5.73 -26.48
CA PHE A 273 16.72 -6.69 -27.00
C PHE A 273 16.39 -8.12 -26.56
N VAL A 274 15.82 -8.31 -25.37
CA VAL A 274 15.30 -9.62 -24.94
C VAL A 274 14.18 -10.05 -25.88
N ALA A 275 13.21 -9.16 -26.15
CA ALA A 275 12.08 -9.45 -27.03
C ALA A 275 12.53 -9.76 -28.48
N HIS A 276 13.38 -8.91 -29.05
CA HIS A 276 13.93 -9.13 -30.39
C HIS A 276 14.80 -10.40 -30.45
N GLY A 277 15.59 -10.67 -29.40
CA GLY A 277 16.40 -11.88 -29.29
C GLY A 277 15.55 -13.16 -29.23
N ALA A 278 14.47 -13.15 -28.45
CA ALA A 278 13.50 -14.23 -28.38
C ALA A 278 12.84 -14.47 -29.75
N TRP A 279 12.48 -13.40 -30.46
CA TRP A 279 11.95 -13.48 -31.82
C TRP A 279 12.96 -14.10 -32.80
N LEU A 280 14.23 -13.67 -32.79
CA LEU A 280 15.27 -14.25 -33.65
C LEU A 280 15.51 -15.74 -33.38
N ILE A 281 15.31 -16.21 -32.15
CA ILE A 281 15.46 -17.62 -31.76
C ILE A 281 14.25 -18.45 -32.20
N SER A 282 13.06 -17.85 -32.18
CA SER A 282 11.79 -18.55 -32.48
C SER A 282 11.73 -19.17 -33.88
N GLY A 283 12.51 -18.65 -34.82
CA GLY A 283 12.59 -19.14 -36.21
C GLY A 283 13.44 -20.40 -36.43
N PHE A 284 14.19 -20.89 -35.43
CA PHE A 284 15.10 -22.04 -35.57
C PHE A 284 14.66 -23.23 -34.69
N SER A 285 14.08 -24.26 -35.33
CA SER A 285 13.61 -25.46 -34.64
C SER A 285 14.75 -26.39 -34.21
N GLY A 286 14.71 -26.90 -32.97
CA GLY A 286 15.60 -27.93 -32.44
C GLY A 286 16.91 -27.45 -31.81
N SER A 287 17.13 -26.13 -31.65
CA SER A 287 18.38 -25.58 -31.11
C SER A 287 18.41 -25.49 -29.58
N ALA A 288 19.62 -25.40 -29.00
CA ALA A 288 19.82 -25.16 -27.57
C ALA A 288 19.12 -23.88 -27.07
N SER A 289 19.16 -22.81 -27.87
CA SER A 289 18.53 -21.53 -27.55
C SER A 289 17.00 -21.60 -27.59
N GLN A 290 16.40 -22.41 -28.47
CA GLN A 290 14.96 -22.64 -28.49
C GLN A 290 14.49 -23.40 -27.23
N THR A 291 15.30 -24.33 -26.72
CA THR A 291 15.00 -25.01 -25.45
C THR A 291 15.00 -24.01 -24.28
N LEU A 292 15.93 -23.05 -24.24
CA LEU A 292 15.91 -21.98 -23.24
C LEU A 292 14.71 -21.05 -23.39
N LEU A 293 14.27 -20.76 -24.62
CA LEU A 293 13.04 -19.99 -24.86
C LEU A 293 11.79 -20.73 -24.37
N GLY A 294 11.73 -22.04 -24.61
CA GLY A 294 10.66 -22.88 -24.08
C GLY A 294 10.68 -22.98 -22.56
N LEU A 295 11.85 -23.01 -21.91
CA LEU A 295 11.98 -22.95 -20.45
C LEU A 295 11.40 -21.65 -19.88
N LEU A 296 11.69 -20.52 -20.53
CA LEU A 296 11.15 -19.22 -20.15
C LEU A 296 9.62 -19.20 -20.26
N ALA A 297 9.07 -19.66 -21.39
CA ALA A 297 7.63 -19.73 -21.61
C ALA A 297 6.93 -20.67 -20.62
N TRP A 298 7.49 -21.86 -20.38
CA TRP A 298 6.98 -22.85 -19.43
C TRP A 298 6.89 -22.28 -18.01
N THR A 299 8.00 -21.74 -17.52
CA THR A 299 8.09 -21.29 -16.12
C THR A 299 7.17 -20.10 -15.87
N ILE A 300 7.10 -19.15 -16.80
CA ILE A 300 6.16 -18.03 -16.72
C ILE A 300 4.71 -18.53 -16.76
N GLY A 301 4.40 -19.48 -17.66
CA GLY A 301 3.05 -20.06 -17.76
C GLY A 301 2.59 -20.73 -16.46
N VAL A 302 3.45 -21.54 -15.85
CA VAL A 302 3.14 -22.21 -14.57
C VAL A 302 2.97 -21.19 -13.44
N TYR A 303 3.91 -20.25 -13.28
CA TYR A 303 3.81 -19.25 -12.21
C TYR A 303 2.64 -18.28 -12.40
N SER A 304 2.19 -18.02 -13.64
CA SER A 304 0.99 -17.23 -13.90
C SER A 304 -0.29 -17.82 -13.28
N LEU A 305 -0.31 -19.12 -12.97
CA LEU A 305 -1.44 -19.80 -12.34
C LEU A 305 -1.48 -19.63 -10.80
N ALA A 306 -0.39 -19.21 -10.16
CA ALA A 306 -0.34 -19.05 -8.70
C ALA A 306 -1.11 -17.79 -8.25
N GLY A 307 -1.82 -17.84 -7.11
CA GLY A 307 -2.55 -16.66 -6.58
C GLY A 307 -1.62 -15.50 -6.21
N HIS A 308 -0.61 -15.80 -5.38
CA HIS A 308 0.45 -14.87 -4.99
C HIS A 308 1.61 -14.91 -6.00
N LYS A 309 2.14 -13.74 -6.36
CA LYS A 309 3.21 -13.60 -7.36
C LYS A 309 4.19 -12.50 -6.97
N GLU A 310 5.46 -12.73 -7.25
CA GLU A 310 6.50 -11.72 -7.07
C GLU A 310 7.51 -11.77 -8.23
N TRP A 311 8.02 -10.61 -8.65
CA TRP A 311 9.02 -10.53 -9.72
C TRP A 311 10.28 -11.37 -9.43
N ARG A 312 10.66 -11.54 -8.15
CA ARG A 312 11.87 -12.28 -7.77
C ARG A 312 11.73 -13.79 -7.99
N PHE A 313 10.52 -14.34 -8.09
CA PHE A 313 10.33 -15.77 -8.32
C PHE A 313 10.85 -16.20 -9.70
N ILE A 314 10.85 -15.30 -10.69
CA ILE A 314 11.42 -15.55 -12.01
C ILE A 314 12.86 -15.04 -12.18
N HIS A 315 13.52 -14.61 -11.10
CA HIS A 315 14.92 -14.20 -11.13
C HIS A 315 15.86 -15.27 -11.72
N PRO A 316 15.68 -16.58 -11.47
CA PRO A 316 16.50 -17.61 -12.10
C PRO A 316 16.44 -17.65 -13.64
N LEU A 317 15.43 -17.03 -14.25
CA LEU A 317 15.28 -16.93 -15.71
C LEU A 317 15.98 -15.69 -16.29
N LEU A 318 16.35 -14.70 -15.48
CA LEU A 318 16.97 -13.46 -15.96
C LEU A 318 18.30 -13.70 -16.72
N PRO A 319 19.20 -14.60 -16.30
CA PRO A 319 20.38 -14.96 -17.09
C PRO A 319 20.03 -15.51 -18.48
N VAL A 320 18.93 -16.26 -18.61
CA VAL A 320 18.43 -16.74 -19.91
C VAL A 320 17.94 -15.57 -20.78
N MET A 321 17.28 -14.58 -20.18
CA MET A 321 16.90 -13.35 -20.88
C MET A 321 18.14 -12.55 -21.35
N HIS A 322 19.21 -12.49 -20.55
CA HIS A 322 20.48 -11.88 -20.97
C HIS A 322 21.10 -12.59 -22.16
N ILE A 323 21.01 -13.92 -22.25
CA ILE A 323 21.43 -14.69 -23.43
C ILE A 323 20.63 -14.24 -24.67
N MET A 324 19.30 -14.12 -24.57
CA MET A 324 18.46 -13.65 -25.69
C MET A 324 18.84 -12.22 -26.12
N ALA A 325 19.00 -11.30 -25.16
CA ALA A 325 19.42 -9.94 -25.45
C ALA A 325 20.81 -9.88 -26.10
N SER A 326 21.77 -10.72 -25.65
CA SER A 326 23.10 -10.80 -26.24
C SER A 326 23.05 -11.18 -27.72
N LYS A 327 22.16 -12.13 -28.09
CA LYS A 327 21.95 -12.52 -29.48
C LYS A 327 21.49 -11.33 -30.33
N SER A 328 20.47 -10.62 -29.88
CA SER A 328 19.95 -9.44 -30.57
C SER A 328 21.03 -8.37 -30.77
N LEU A 329 21.80 -8.06 -29.72
CA LEU A 329 22.80 -7.00 -29.75
C LEU A 329 23.97 -7.30 -30.69
N VAL A 330 24.51 -8.52 -30.62
CA VAL A 330 25.66 -8.94 -31.43
C VAL A 330 25.27 -9.13 -32.90
N ASP A 331 24.15 -9.79 -33.19
CA ASP A 331 23.68 -9.97 -34.58
C ASP A 331 23.40 -8.60 -35.23
N SER A 332 22.82 -7.66 -34.46
CA SER A 332 22.65 -6.28 -34.91
C SER A 332 23.99 -5.57 -35.11
N PHE A 333 24.98 -5.76 -34.24
CA PHE A 333 26.30 -5.13 -34.40
C PHE A 333 26.99 -5.60 -35.69
N ASP A 334 27.02 -6.90 -35.93
CA ASP A 334 27.64 -7.48 -37.14
C ASP A 334 26.94 -7.05 -38.42
N ALA A 335 25.59 -6.96 -38.42
CA ALA A 335 24.84 -6.50 -39.59
C ALA A 335 25.13 -5.04 -40.00
N ALA A 336 25.75 -4.23 -39.13
CA ALA A 336 26.13 -2.84 -39.43
C ALA A 336 27.57 -2.66 -39.93
N LYS A 337 28.42 -3.70 -39.89
CA LYS A 337 29.82 -3.56 -40.34
C LYS A 337 29.88 -3.44 -41.88
N PRO A 338 30.57 -2.42 -42.44
CA PRO A 338 30.79 -2.33 -43.88
C PRO A 338 31.65 -3.49 -44.37
N ARG A 339 31.32 -4.05 -45.54
CA ARG A 339 31.91 -5.28 -46.13
C ARG A 339 33.35 -5.14 -46.66
N SER A 340 34.05 -4.04 -46.40
CA SER A 340 35.36 -3.76 -46.99
C SER A 340 36.52 -3.90 -45.98
N GLY A 341 37.30 -4.97 -46.14
CA GLY A 341 38.77 -4.94 -46.13
C GLY A 341 39.52 -4.90 -44.78
N ALA A 342 40.33 -5.94 -44.55
CA ALA A 342 41.43 -6.08 -43.59
C ALA A 342 41.06 -6.17 -42.10
N ASP A 343 40.93 -7.42 -41.65
CA ASP A 343 40.98 -7.81 -40.23
C ASP A 343 42.38 -7.48 -39.64
N ASN A 344 42.54 -6.28 -39.10
CA ASN A 344 43.53 -6.07 -38.04
C ASN A 344 42.94 -6.64 -36.75
N ALA A 345 43.22 -7.92 -36.54
CA ALA A 345 43.00 -8.62 -35.28
C ALA A 345 43.69 -7.88 -34.12
N HIS A 346 43.05 -7.93 -32.95
CA HIS A 346 43.50 -7.51 -31.61
C HIS A 346 42.84 -6.30 -30.93
N SER A 347 41.78 -5.71 -31.50
CA SER A 347 40.90 -4.83 -30.70
C SER A 347 39.82 -5.65 -29.99
N VAL A 348 39.97 -5.85 -28.67
CA VAL A 348 38.95 -6.45 -27.77
C VAL A 348 37.80 -5.45 -27.57
N THR A 349 37.00 -5.21 -28.61
CA THR A 349 35.84 -4.31 -28.51
C THR A 349 34.58 -5.09 -28.17
N LEU A 350 33.81 -4.55 -27.22
CA LEU A 350 32.50 -5.07 -26.85
C LEU A 350 31.55 -4.96 -28.07
N PRO A 351 30.95 -6.07 -28.56
CA PRO A 351 30.17 -6.09 -29.81
C PRO A 351 28.76 -5.50 -29.62
N ILE A 352 28.69 -4.24 -29.19
CA ILE A 352 27.44 -3.49 -28.93
C ILE A 352 27.55 -2.12 -29.61
N ARG A 353 26.54 -1.76 -30.42
CA ARG A 353 26.48 -0.45 -31.08
C ARG A 353 26.40 0.66 -30.03
N GLY A 354 27.08 1.80 -30.27
CA GLY A 354 27.14 2.92 -29.31
C GLY A 354 25.78 3.38 -28.78
N ARG A 355 24.77 3.53 -29.65
CA ARG A 355 23.40 3.89 -29.23
C ARG A 355 22.73 2.86 -28.30
N HIS A 356 22.97 1.56 -28.53
CA HIS A 356 22.43 0.50 -27.66
C HIS A 356 23.19 0.46 -26.34
N LEU A 357 24.51 0.67 -26.38
CA LEU A 357 25.34 0.80 -25.19
C LEU A 357 24.85 1.95 -24.31
N SER A 358 24.60 3.14 -24.88
CA SER A 358 24.06 4.28 -24.14
C SER A 358 22.73 3.96 -23.45
N LEU A 359 21.80 3.29 -24.15
CA LEU A 359 20.52 2.86 -23.57
C LEU A 359 20.70 1.89 -22.40
N LEU A 360 21.57 0.89 -22.55
CA LEU A 360 21.83 -0.10 -21.50
C LEU A 360 22.47 0.54 -20.26
N LEU A 361 23.40 1.47 -20.45
CA LEU A 361 24.08 2.18 -19.37
C LEU A 361 23.16 3.11 -18.55
N LEU A 362 21.97 3.46 -19.04
CA LEU A 362 20.95 4.18 -18.25
C LEU A 362 20.46 3.38 -17.03
N ALA A 363 20.72 2.07 -16.97
CA ALA A 363 20.45 1.27 -15.78
C ALA A 363 21.41 1.59 -14.62
N LEU A 364 22.63 2.08 -14.86
CA LEU A 364 23.64 2.28 -13.81
C LEU A 364 23.24 3.34 -12.78
N PRO A 365 22.72 4.53 -13.15
CA PRO A 365 22.19 5.48 -12.16
C PRO A 365 21.06 4.89 -11.31
N ALA A 366 20.18 4.09 -11.92
CA ALA A 366 19.11 3.42 -11.20
C ALA A 366 19.65 2.37 -10.22
N ILE A 367 20.66 1.58 -10.61
CA ILE A 367 21.36 0.63 -9.71
C ILE A 367 22.00 1.36 -8.54
N ALA A 368 22.72 2.45 -8.81
CA ALA A 368 23.34 3.27 -7.77
C ALA A 368 22.28 3.82 -6.81
N TYR A 369 21.16 4.31 -7.34
CA TYR A 369 20.03 4.80 -6.54
C TYR A 369 19.46 3.73 -5.60
N VAL A 370 19.07 2.56 -6.15
CA VAL A 370 18.44 1.50 -5.35
C VAL A 370 19.39 0.79 -4.40
N SER A 371 20.70 0.83 -4.66
CA SER A 371 21.72 0.22 -3.79
C SER A 371 22.21 1.15 -2.68
N LEU A 372 22.15 2.47 -2.89
CA LEU A 372 22.75 3.46 -1.98
C LEU A 372 21.74 4.38 -1.28
N PHE A 373 20.54 4.59 -1.83
CA PHE A 373 19.61 5.63 -1.36
C PHE A 373 18.18 5.15 -1.05
N HIS A 374 17.59 4.28 -1.88
CA HIS A 374 16.22 3.79 -1.69
C HIS A 374 16.06 3.03 -0.37
N SER A 375 15.08 3.35 0.47
CA SER A 375 14.81 2.59 1.72
C SER A 375 16.09 2.36 2.57
N ARG A 376 16.93 3.41 2.68
CA ARG A 376 18.20 3.36 3.42
C ARG A 376 18.01 3.46 4.93
N ALA A 377 16.94 4.10 5.38
CA ALA A 377 16.75 4.43 6.80
C ALA A 377 16.67 3.18 7.69
N GLN A 378 16.10 2.09 7.17
CA GLN A 378 15.97 0.79 7.84
C GLN A 378 17.33 0.14 8.17
N ILE A 379 18.35 0.34 7.33
CA ILE A 379 19.73 -0.07 7.63
C ILE A 379 20.41 0.98 8.51
N GLY A 380 20.20 2.26 8.20
CA GLY A 380 20.83 3.38 8.91
C GLY A 380 20.49 3.42 10.41
N VAL A 381 19.27 3.04 10.79
CA VAL A 381 18.86 3.00 12.20
C VAL A 381 19.63 1.93 12.98
N MET A 382 19.90 0.77 12.35
CA MET A 382 20.66 -0.30 12.99
C MET A 382 22.12 0.09 13.18
N ASP A 383 22.71 0.77 12.19
CA ASP A 383 24.06 1.35 12.31
C ASP A 383 24.12 2.39 13.43
N HIS A 384 23.10 3.24 13.56
CA HIS A 384 23.00 4.24 14.62
C HIS A 384 22.89 3.59 16.00
N LEU A 385 21.92 2.69 16.20
CA LEU A 385 21.74 1.98 17.47
C LEU A 385 22.99 1.18 17.85
N ARG A 386 23.64 0.51 16.89
CA ARG A 386 24.91 -0.21 17.12
C ARG A 386 26.04 0.72 17.56
N SER A 387 26.07 1.97 17.09
CA SER A 387 27.13 2.94 17.42
C SER A 387 27.04 3.54 18.83
N LEU A 388 25.88 3.49 19.48
CA LEU A 388 25.68 4.05 20.81
C LEU A 388 26.40 3.23 21.89
N PRO A 389 26.81 3.81 23.03
CA PRO A 389 27.30 3.00 24.16
C PRO A 389 26.24 2.03 24.67
N THR A 390 26.63 0.84 25.16
CA THR A 390 25.69 -0.18 25.68
C THR A 390 24.82 0.37 26.81
N GLN A 391 25.42 1.16 27.72
CA GLN A 391 24.73 1.81 28.84
C GLN A 391 23.67 2.85 28.42
N ASP A 392 23.73 3.30 27.16
CA ASP A 392 22.82 4.30 26.63
C ASP A 392 21.64 3.64 25.90
N VAL A 393 21.60 2.31 25.73
CA VAL A 393 20.53 1.57 25.05
C VAL A 393 20.07 0.38 25.91
N LEU A 394 19.08 0.63 26.76
CA LEU A 394 18.50 -0.33 27.70
C LEU A 394 17.39 -1.17 27.07
N SER A 395 16.50 -0.54 26.29
CA SER A 395 15.44 -1.21 25.55
C SER A 395 15.08 -0.45 24.27
N VAL A 396 14.59 -1.19 23.27
CA VAL A 396 14.25 -0.68 21.95
C VAL A 396 12.97 -1.36 21.45
N GLY A 397 11.95 -0.55 21.11
CA GLY A 397 10.73 -1.03 20.47
C GLY A 397 10.62 -0.56 19.03
N PHE A 398 10.42 -1.50 18.11
CA PHE A 398 10.22 -1.25 16.68
C PHE A 398 8.73 -1.27 16.36
N LEU A 399 8.13 -0.08 16.27
CA LEU A 399 6.72 0.11 15.90
C LEU A 399 6.59 0.20 14.38
N MET A 400 6.91 -0.93 13.75
CA MET A 400 6.93 -1.17 12.32
C MET A 400 6.75 -2.68 12.07
N PRO A 401 6.42 -3.11 10.84
CA PRO A 401 6.25 -4.54 10.54
C PRO A 401 7.49 -5.35 10.95
N CYS A 402 7.29 -6.55 11.49
CA CYS A 402 8.28 -7.48 12.07
C CYS A 402 9.62 -7.65 11.33
N HIS A 403 9.64 -7.55 10.00
CA HIS A 403 10.85 -7.72 9.18
C HIS A 403 11.54 -6.41 8.79
N SER A 404 11.05 -5.26 9.23
CA SER A 404 11.47 -3.94 8.70
C SER A 404 12.91 -3.54 8.98
N THR A 405 13.67 -4.32 9.78
CA THR A 405 15.11 -4.14 9.98
C THR A 405 15.82 -5.49 10.08
N PRO A 406 17.15 -5.54 9.82
CA PRO A 406 17.93 -6.78 9.91
C PRO A 406 18.27 -7.25 11.34
N TRP A 407 17.63 -6.69 12.36
CA TRP A 407 17.69 -7.14 13.76
C TRP A 407 19.10 -7.39 14.33
N GLN A 408 19.31 -8.49 15.08
CA GLN A 408 20.54 -8.78 15.81
C GLN A 408 21.71 -9.18 14.89
N ALA A 409 21.43 -9.69 13.68
CA ALA A 409 22.46 -9.90 12.66
C ALA A 409 23.19 -8.60 12.27
N TYR A 410 22.60 -7.44 12.53
CA TYR A 410 23.24 -6.13 12.38
C TYR A 410 23.50 -5.42 13.71
N LEU A 411 22.59 -5.53 14.70
CA LEU A 411 22.74 -4.84 15.99
C LEU A 411 23.81 -5.49 16.86
N HIS A 412 23.73 -6.81 16.99
CA HIS A 412 24.63 -7.68 17.75
C HIS A 412 24.89 -7.17 19.17
N ARG A 413 23.82 -7.11 19.97
CA ARG A 413 23.82 -6.69 21.37
C ARG A 413 23.22 -7.76 22.27
N PRO A 414 24.04 -8.56 22.97
CA PRO A 414 23.55 -9.62 23.84
C PRO A 414 22.76 -9.07 25.04
N GLU A 415 22.99 -7.83 25.46
CA GLU A 415 22.26 -7.21 26.57
C GLU A 415 20.78 -6.97 26.24
N LEU A 416 20.49 -6.77 24.95
CA LEU A 416 19.13 -6.62 24.42
C LEU A 416 18.47 -7.96 24.07
N ALA A 417 19.13 -9.10 24.29
CA ALA A 417 18.60 -10.42 24.01
C ALA A 417 17.50 -10.87 24.99
N ILE A 418 17.36 -10.17 26.13
CA ILE A 418 16.32 -10.46 27.12
C ILE A 418 14.95 -10.23 26.45
N PRO A 419 14.02 -11.22 26.48
CA PRO A 419 12.69 -11.07 25.89
C PRO A 419 11.99 -9.80 26.38
N GLY A 420 11.43 -9.03 25.45
CA GLY A 420 10.76 -7.77 25.75
C GLY A 420 11.69 -6.54 25.87
N MET A 421 13.02 -6.70 25.86
CA MET A 421 13.95 -5.55 25.78
C MET A 421 14.15 -5.06 24.34
N LEU A 422 14.09 -5.98 23.38
CA LEU A 422 14.13 -5.69 21.95
C LEU A 422 12.94 -6.39 21.31
N TRP A 423 11.99 -5.61 20.81
CA TRP A 423 10.72 -6.16 20.30
C TRP A 423 10.20 -5.34 19.11
N ALA A 424 9.36 -5.98 18.29
CA ALA A 424 8.70 -5.39 17.14
C ALA A 424 7.22 -5.81 17.12
N LEU A 425 6.41 -5.13 16.33
CA LEU A 425 5.03 -5.56 16.09
C LEU A 425 5.00 -6.91 15.35
N GLY A 426 4.12 -7.80 15.81
CA GLY A 426 3.79 -9.07 15.18
C GLY A 426 3.16 -8.89 13.80
N CYS A 427 3.33 -9.91 12.97
CA CYS A 427 2.92 -9.93 11.56
C CYS A 427 2.54 -11.35 11.12
N GLU A 428 2.15 -12.18 12.08
CA GLU A 428 1.85 -13.59 11.87
C GLU A 428 0.64 -13.72 10.94
N PRO A 429 0.65 -14.65 9.97
CA PRO A 429 -0.54 -14.94 9.18
C PRO A 429 -1.58 -15.73 10.00
N PRO A 430 -2.81 -15.91 9.48
CA PRO A 430 -3.83 -16.73 10.12
C PRO A 430 -3.47 -18.23 10.11
N LEU A 431 -2.69 -18.66 11.11
CA LEU A 431 -2.15 -20.03 11.20
C LEU A 431 -3.15 -21.05 11.77
N LEU A 432 -4.23 -20.58 12.40
CA LEU A 432 -5.23 -21.43 13.07
C LEU A 432 -6.43 -21.75 12.17
N GLY A 433 -6.31 -21.51 10.86
CA GLY A 433 -7.40 -21.67 9.90
C GLY A 433 -8.42 -20.53 9.96
N GLU A 434 -8.02 -19.39 10.53
CA GLU A 434 -8.81 -18.18 10.51
C GLU A 434 -9.03 -17.71 9.07
N ASP A 435 -10.16 -17.06 8.83
CA ASP A 435 -10.48 -16.58 7.51
C ASP A 435 -9.58 -15.37 7.16
N VAL A 436 -8.67 -15.60 6.21
CA VAL A 436 -7.73 -14.61 5.65
C VAL A 436 -8.44 -13.33 5.24
N SER A 437 -9.70 -13.44 4.84
CA SER A 437 -10.50 -12.28 4.50
C SER A 437 -10.62 -11.34 5.70
N VAL A 438 -10.89 -11.80 6.91
CA VAL A 438 -11.19 -10.96 8.12
C VAL A 438 -10.06 -10.84 9.13
N TYR A 439 -8.96 -11.56 8.92
CA TYR A 439 -7.82 -11.56 9.84
C TYR A 439 -7.03 -10.24 9.77
N GLU A 440 -6.73 -9.64 10.92
CA GLU A 440 -5.84 -8.48 11.08
C GLU A 440 -4.68 -8.90 11.97
N ASP A 441 -3.45 -8.69 11.50
CA ASP A 441 -2.29 -8.87 12.35
C ASP A 441 -2.07 -7.66 13.28
N GLN A 442 -1.12 -7.77 14.21
CA GLN A 442 -0.81 -6.68 15.15
C GLN A 442 -0.36 -5.39 14.45
N THR A 443 0.34 -5.53 13.33
CA THR A 443 0.81 -4.43 12.51
C THR A 443 -0.38 -3.73 11.84
N ASP A 444 -1.36 -4.47 11.31
CA ASP A 444 -2.57 -3.91 10.71
C ASP A 444 -3.35 -3.07 11.76
N ILE A 445 -3.57 -3.64 12.95
CA ILE A 445 -4.25 -2.96 14.06
C ILE A 445 -3.51 -1.70 14.51
N PHE A 446 -2.17 -1.71 14.50
CA PHE A 446 -1.38 -0.52 14.82
C PHE A 446 -1.52 0.58 13.74
N TYR A 447 -1.42 0.22 12.46
CA TYR A 447 -1.47 1.21 11.38
C TYR A 447 -2.88 1.73 11.06
N ASP A 448 -3.94 1.02 11.47
CA ASP A 448 -5.32 1.52 11.40
C ASP A 448 -5.52 2.75 12.30
N SER A 449 -5.04 2.71 13.54
CA SER A 449 -5.10 3.85 14.45
C SER A 449 -3.94 3.89 15.46
N PRO A 450 -2.76 4.45 15.07
CA PRO A 450 -1.58 4.46 15.92
C PRO A 450 -1.81 5.13 17.28
N ALA A 451 -2.53 6.27 17.30
CA ALA A 451 -2.82 6.99 18.54
C ALA A 451 -3.72 6.19 19.50
N THR A 452 -4.72 5.49 18.97
CA THR A 452 -5.58 4.59 19.75
C THR A 452 -4.79 3.39 20.26
N TYR A 453 -3.90 2.84 19.43
CA TYR A 453 -3.02 1.74 19.81
C TYR A 453 -2.14 2.10 21.02
N PHE A 454 -1.48 3.27 20.98
CA PHE A 454 -0.70 3.76 22.12
C PHE A 454 -1.53 3.88 23.39
N ARG A 455 -2.73 4.45 23.32
CA ARG A 455 -3.60 4.64 24.49
C ARG A 455 -4.15 3.32 25.05
N THR A 456 -4.25 2.29 24.22
CA THR A 456 -4.88 1.00 24.59
C THR A 456 -3.86 0.02 25.14
N TYR A 457 -2.69 -0.09 24.52
CA TYR A 457 -1.73 -1.16 24.80
C TYR A 457 -0.44 -0.70 25.52
N PHE A 458 -0.26 0.61 25.74
CA PHE A 458 0.84 1.15 26.54
C PHE A 458 0.36 1.76 27.86
N PRO A 459 1.20 1.74 28.93
CA PRO A 459 0.92 2.43 30.17
C PRO A 459 0.74 3.94 29.99
N SER A 460 -0.04 4.56 30.88
CA SER A 460 -0.29 6.01 30.86
C SER A 460 0.89 6.87 31.31
N ALA A 461 2.03 6.27 31.65
CA ALA A 461 3.26 6.95 32.06
C ALA A 461 4.49 6.10 31.71
N VAL A 462 5.62 6.75 31.44
CA VAL A 462 6.90 6.09 31.15
C VAL A 462 7.59 5.69 32.45
N ASP A 463 7.91 4.41 32.62
CA ASP A 463 8.80 3.94 33.70
C ASP A 463 10.27 4.24 33.32
N PRO A 464 11.00 5.06 34.10
CA PRO A 464 12.38 5.44 33.78
C PRO A 464 13.40 4.29 33.93
N THR A 465 12.99 3.13 34.45
CA THR A 465 13.79 1.90 34.48
C THR A 465 13.71 1.10 33.18
N PHE A 466 12.77 1.44 32.30
CA PHE A 466 12.55 0.80 30.99
C PHE A 466 12.48 -0.73 31.06
N PRO A 467 11.51 -1.28 31.83
CA PRO A 467 11.36 -2.73 31.97
C PRO A 467 11.03 -3.41 30.63
N PRO A 468 11.25 -4.73 30.52
CA PRO A 468 10.91 -5.48 29.32
C PRO A 468 9.39 -5.53 29.13
N SER A 469 8.93 -5.38 27.88
CA SER A 469 7.53 -5.61 27.53
C SER A 469 7.14 -7.07 27.80
N SER A 470 6.07 -7.27 28.56
CA SER A 470 5.65 -8.60 29.00
C SER A 470 5.06 -9.46 27.88
N PHE A 471 4.30 -8.83 26.97
CA PHE A 471 3.65 -9.52 25.85
C PHE A 471 3.61 -8.62 24.60
N PRO A 472 4.77 -8.35 23.97
CA PRO A 472 4.88 -7.37 22.90
C PRO A 472 4.34 -7.84 21.55
N CYS A 473 4.23 -9.15 21.32
CA CYS A 473 3.66 -9.70 20.09
C CYS A 473 3.00 -11.05 20.34
N THR A 474 2.13 -11.45 19.41
CA THR A 474 1.45 -12.75 19.43
C THR A 474 2.46 -13.88 19.26
N THR A 475 2.31 -14.95 20.05
CA THR A 475 3.12 -16.15 19.81
C THR A 475 2.57 -16.89 18.59
N PRO A 476 3.41 -17.31 17.63
CA PRO A 476 2.94 -18.02 16.44
C PRO A 476 2.10 -19.26 16.77
N ALA A 477 0.94 -19.39 16.12
CA ALA A 477 0.01 -20.50 16.28
C ALA A 477 -0.52 -20.73 17.72
N SER A 478 -0.55 -19.69 18.56
CA SER A 478 -1.25 -19.71 19.85
C SER A 478 -2.65 -19.12 19.73
N ASP A 479 -3.65 -19.80 20.32
CA ASP A 479 -5.04 -19.34 20.39
C ASP A 479 -5.17 -18.36 21.57
N ILE A 480 -5.18 -17.05 21.28
CA ILE A 480 -5.24 -16.01 22.32
C ILE A 480 -6.67 -15.48 22.40
N SER A 481 -7.26 -15.54 23.60
CA SER A 481 -8.57 -14.95 23.88
C SER A 481 -8.56 -13.42 23.70
N GLU A 482 -9.68 -12.81 23.28
CA GLU A 482 -9.79 -11.36 23.12
C GLU A 482 -9.44 -10.53 24.38
N SER A 483 -9.41 -11.17 25.56
CA SER A 483 -9.04 -10.56 26.85
C SER A 483 -7.54 -10.44 27.13
N GLU A 484 -6.66 -10.96 26.25
CA GLU A 484 -5.19 -10.97 26.43
C GLU A 484 -4.44 -10.23 25.28
N ARG A 485 -5.06 -9.24 24.63
CA ARG A 485 -4.45 -8.51 23.51
C ARG A 485 -3.32 -7.59 24.01
N TRP A 486 -2.07 -8.00 23.77
CA TRP A 486 -0.77 -7.28 23.86
C TRP A 486 -0.54 -6.31 25.03
N SER A 487 0.60 -6.48 25.72
CA SER A 487 1.03 -5.59 26.80
C SER A 487 2.45 -5.10 26.53
N HIS A 488 2.55 -3.80 26.23
CA HIS A 488 3.82 -3.13 25.98
C HIS A 488 4.28 -2.34 27.20
N GLU A 489 5.59 -2.20 27.34
CA GLU A 489 6.22 -1.17 28.16
C GLU A 489 6.80 -0.09 27.26
N TRP A 490 6.89 1.14 27.74
CA TRP A 490 7.53 2.24 27.02
C TRP A 490 9.05 1.97 26.94
N PRO A 491 9.63 1.74 25.74
CA PRO A 491 11.06 1.42 25.62
C PRO A 491 11.91 2.69 25.65
N GLN A 492 13.19 2.59 25.98
CA GLN A 492 14.07 3.77 25.98
C GLN A 492 14.18 4.40 24.58
N HIS A 493 14.24 3.57 23.54
CA HIS A 493 14.24 4.01 22.15
C HIS A 493 13.00 3.46 21.44
N VAL A 494 12.25 4.36 20.82
CA VAL A 494 11.13 4.01 19.94
C VAL A 494 11.58 4.24 18.51
N VAL A 495 11.48 3.18 17.69
CA VAL A 495 11.80 3.26 16.26
C VAL A 495 10.51 3.19 15.45
N ILE A 496 10.26 4.22 14.65
CA ILE A 496 9.08 4.35 13.79
C ILE A 496 9.47 4.83 12.38
N PHE A 497 8.59 4.60 11.41
CA PHE A 497 8.71 5.31 10.13
C PHE A 497 8.40 6.79 10.31
N GLY A 498 9.11 7.65 9.59
CA GLY A 498 8.96 9.09 9.73
C GLY A 498 7.58 9.62 9.36
N ALA A 499 6.91 8.96 8.41
CA ALA A 499 5.54 9.29 7.99
C ALA A 499 4.51 9.25 9.14
N LEU A 500 4.74 8.47 10.20
CA LEU A 500 3.83 8.44 11.35
C LEU A 500 3.83 9.76 12.13
N LEU A 501 4.89 10.57 12.03
CA LEU A 501 4.97 11.88 12.67
C LEU A 501 4.29 13.00 11.90
N ASP A 502 3.90 12.74 10.65
CA ASP A 502 3.08 13.68 9.89
C ASP A 502 1.64 13.70 10.46
N MET A 503 1.30 12.72 11.31
CA MET A 503 0.08 12.72 12.14
C MET A 503 0.32 13.52 13.43
N PRO A 504 -0.37 14.68 13.63
CA PRO A 504 -0.15 15.55 14.79
C PRO A 504 -0.38 14.85 16.13
N GLU A 505 -1.36 13.94 16.19
CA GLU A 505 -1.69 13.20 17.40
C GLU A 505 -0.57 12.27 17.87
N VAL A 506 0.09 11.57 16.95
CA VAL A 506 1.19 10.65 17.26
C VAL A 506 2.40 11.41 17.77
N ARG A 507 2.75 12.51 17.09
CA ARG A 507 3.83 13.41 17.52
C ARG A 507 3.55 13.98 18.91
N GLY A 508 2.35 14.54 19.12
CA GLY A 508 1.95 15.13 20.39
C GLY A 508 1.93 14.13 21.55
N LEU A 509 1.54 12.87 21.30
CA LEU A 509 1.59 11.80 22.29
C LEU A 509 3.04 11.49 22.70
N LEU A 510 3.94 11.23 21.74
CA LEU A 510 5.33 10.91 22.03
C LEU A 510 6.05 12.05 22.77
N GLU A 511 5.89 13.28 22.30
CA GLU A 511 6.46 14.47 22.94
C GLU A 511 5.87 14.69 24.34
N GLY A 512 4.56 14.43 24.52
CA GLY A 512 3.89 14.48 25.82
C GLY A 512 4.40 13.45 26.83
N PHE A 513 4.88 12.29 26.35
CA PHE A 513 5.56 11.28 27.17
C PHE A 513 7.07 11.55 27.37
N GLY A 514 7.57 12.68 26.88
CA GLY A 514 8.97 13.09 27.05
C GLY A 514 9.93 12.46 26.05
N TYR A 515 9.43 11.87 24.97
CA TYR A 515 10.27 11.43 23.85
C TYR A 515 10.62 12.59 22.93
N ALA A 516 11.87 12.66 22.49
CA ALA A 516 12.39 13.61 21.53
C ALA A 516 13.10 12.88 20.38
N GLU A 517 13.13 13.51 19.21
CA GLU A 517 13.84 13.00 18.04
C GLU A 517 15.35 12.96 18.33
N SER A 518 15.93 11.75 18.38
CA SER A 518 17.36 11.51 18.62
C SER A 518 18.14 11.26 17.33
N TRP A 519 17.45 10.70 16.33
CA TRP A 519 18.00 10.43 15.01
C TRP A 519 16.91 10.42 13.96
N ARG A 520 17.22 10.98 12.79
CA ARG A 520 16.36 10.95 11.61
C ARG A 520 17.16 10.73 10.36
N MET A 521 16.63 9.89 9.49
CA MET A 521 17.14 9.72 8.14
C MET A 521 15.98 9.73 7.16
N GLY A 522 16.06 10.66 6.21
CA GLY A 522 15.18 10.65 5.04
C GLY A 522 15.46 9.44 4.16
N GLY A 523 14.48 9.09 3.33
CA GLY A 523 14.61 8.02 2.37
C GLY A 523 13.38 8.02 1.48
N TRP A 524 13.59 7.78 0.19
CA TRP A 524 12.48 7.60 -0.73
C TRP A 524 12.00 6.16 -0.65
N GLU A 525 10.72 6.00 -0.32
CA GLU A 525 10.00 4.74 -0.19
C GLU A 525 8.71 4.86 -1.00
N ALA A 526 8.35 3.80 -1.74
CA ALA A 526 7.16 3.79 -2.59
C ALA A 526 5.87 3.83 -1.73
N ASP A 527 5.85 3.11 -0.61
CA ASP A 527 4.78 3.21 0.39
C ASP A 527 4.97 4.49 1.21
N VAL A 528 4.03 5.43 1.07
CA VAL A 528 4.06 6.72 1.76
C VAL A 528 4.06 6.55 3.29
N ARG A 529 3.39 5.50 3.80
CA ARG A 529 3.31 5.19 5.24
C ARG A 529 4.65 4.74 5.83
N ARG A 530 5.57 4.27 4.98
CA ARG A 530 6.87 3.72 5.38
C ARG A 530 8.05 4.67 5.09
N ARG A 531 7.78 5.94 4.77
CA ARG A 531 8.81 6.92 4.41
C ARG A 531 9.61 7.39 5.61
N GLY A 532 10.93 7.38 5.44
CA GLY A 532 11.91 7.83 6.45
C GLY A 532 12.01 6.88 7.64
N GLY A 533 13.11 6.96 8.38
CA GLY A 533 13.27 6.29 9.66
C GLY A 533 13.60 7.31 10.73
N ILE A 534 12.93 7.20 11.87
CA ILE A 534 13.12 8.11 13.00
C ILE A 534 13.26 7.29 14.29
N VAL A 535 14.25 7.67 15.09
CA VAL A 535 14.43 7.16 16.45
C VAL A 535 14.06 8.28 17.41
N TYR A 536 13.08 8.01 18.25
CA TYR A 536 12.79 8.82 19.41
C TYR A 536 13.45 8.21 20.64
N ASP A 537 14.06 9.05 21.47
CA ASP A 537 14.55 8.67 22.80
C ASP A 537 13.99 9.62 23.86
N THR A 538 14.06 9.24 25.13
CA THR A 538 13.55 10.08 26.24
C THR A 538 14.49 11.23 26.66
N GLY A 539 15.60 11.45 25.94
CA GLY A 539 16.64 12.43 26.30
C GLY A 539 17.35 12.20 27.64
N LEU A 540 17.00 11.14 28.39
CA LEU A 540 17.56 10.82 29.71
C LEU A 540 19.06 10.44 29.64
N ALA A 541 19.52 9.93 28.50
CA ALA A 541 20.94 9.68 28.23
C ALA A 541 21.77 10.99 28.21
N GLY A 542 21.24 12.06 27.60
CA GLY A 542 21.86 13.39 27.57
C GLY A 542 21.97 14.02 28.97
N ARG A 543 20.98 13.79 29.84
CA ARG A 543 20.99 14.28 31.23
C ARG A 543 22.00 13.53 32.12
N ARG A 544 22.33 12.26 31.83
CA ARG A 544 23.41 11.53 32.53
C ARG A 544 24.80 12.08 32.18
N ARG A 545 25.04 12.50 30.93
CA ARG A 545 26.28 13.21 30.54
C ARG A 545 26.43 14.57 31.23
N ALA A 546 25.35 15.33 31.38
CA ALA A 546 25.37 16.63 32.07
C ALA A 546 25.54 16.50 33.60
N ARG A 547 25.03 15.43 34.22
CA ARG A 547 25.22 15.14 35.65
C ARG A 547 26.60 14.61 36.02
N ALA A 548 27.34 14.03 35.08
CA ALA A 548 28.72 13.59 35.31
C ALA A 548 29.74 14.74 35.22
N SER A 549 29.37 15.90 34.66
CA SER A 549 30.25 17.07 34.47
C SER A 549 29.90 18.28 35.33
N SER A 550 28.83 18.24 36.13
CA SER A 550 28.44 19.33 37.03
C SER A 550 28.28 18.81 38.46
N GLY A 551 29.40 18.82 39.18
CA GLY A 551 29.38 18.78 40.64
C GLY A 551 28.86 20.10 41.19
N TRP A 552 27.96 19.98 42.18
CA TRP A 552 27.63 20.95 43.23
C TRP A 552 26.61 22.08 42.96
N LEU A 553 25.80 22.29 44.03
CA LEU A 553 24.83 23.36 44.33
C LEU A 553 23.49 23.27 43.56
N GLY A 554 22.31 23.28 44.16
CA GLY A 554 21.89 23.65 45.52
C GLY A 554 20.43 23.24 45.77
N ALA A 555 20.07 23.16 47.05
CA ALA A 555 18.73 22.84 47.54
C ALA A 555 17.71 23.95 47.24
N GLY A 556 16.43 23.59 47.05
CA GLY A 556 15.35 24.57 46.98
C GLY A 556 13.96 24.01 46.66
N CYS A 557 13.18 23.81 47.72
CA CYS A 557 11.72 23.92 47.85
C CYS A 557 10.75 23.20 46.87
N VAL A 558 10.01 22.26 47.45
CA VAL A 558 8.71 21.72 47.00
C VAL A 558 7.59 22.74 47.27
N PRO A 559 6.56 22.84 46.41
CA PRO A 559 5.21 23.12 46.88
C PRO A 559 4.22 21.99 46.54
N LYS A 560 3.31 21.80 47.50
CA LYS A 560 2.25 20.79 47.59
C LYS A 560 1.13 20.98 46.56
N ARG A 561 0.53 19.86 46.16
CA ARG A 561 -0.80 19.77 45.52
C ARG A 561 -1.89 20.43 46.38
N PRO A 562 -2.94 20.99 45.78
CA PRO A 562 -4.27 21.01 46.38
C PRO A 562 -5.14 19.89 45.79
N SER A 563 -5.65 19.05 46.68
CA SER A 563 -6.83 18.21 46.49
C SER A 563 -8.09 19.06 46.62
N PHE A 564 -8.95 19.07 45.59
CA PHE A 564 -10.35 19.47 45.74
C PHE A 564 -11.24 18.34 45.26
N ILE A 565 -11.77 17.61 46.24
CA ILE A 565 -13.02 16.86 46.11
C ILE A 565 -14.12 17.91 46.24
N CYS A 566 -14.95 18.06 45.22
CA CYS A 566 -16.19 18.83 45.30
C CYS A 566 -17.34 17.83 45.29
N GLU A 567 -17.84 17.50 46.48
CA GLU A 567 -19.17 16.96 46.68
C GLU A 567 -20.19 18.06 46.33
N LEU A 568 -20.89 17.90 45.22
CA LEU A 568 -22.13 18.63 44.96
C LEU A 568 -23.29 17.69 45.25
N THR A 569 -23.82 17.86 46.46
CA THR A 569 -25.16 17.45 46.86
C THR A 569 -26.17 18.01 45.85
N CYS A 570 -26.70 17.15 44.97
CA CYS A 570 -27.84 17.50 44.16
C CYS A 570 -29.09 17.39 45.04
N SER A 571 -29.55 18.54 45.54
CA SER A 571 -30.90 18.70 46.03
C SER A 571 -31.88 18.28 44.94
N THR A 572 -32.76 17.35 45.27
CA THR A 572 -33.86 16.84 44.45
C THR A 572 -34.80 17.98 44.03
N MET A 573 -34.51 18.65 42.91
CA MET A 573 -35.57 19.10 42.01
C MET A 573 -35.86 17.93 41.07
N SER A 574 -37.03 17.32 41.24
CA SER A 574 -37.47 16.23 40.38
C SER A 574 -37.47 16.72 38.92
N ALA A 575 -36.67 16.09 38.05
CA ALA A 575 -36.68 16.31 36.60
C ALA A 575 -38.02 15.93 35.91
N SER A 576 -39.10 15.76 36.69
CA SER A 576 -40.45 15.41 36.26
C SER A 576 -41.38 16.61 36.01
N SER A 577 -40.87 17.86 35.94
CA SER A 577 -41.72 19.06 35.82
C SER A 577 -41.72 19.75 34.44
N LEU A 578 -40.90 19.32 33.48
CA LEU A 578 -40.88 19.90 32.13
C LEU A 578 -41.91 19.18 31.22
N PRO A 579 -42.80 19.90 30.52
CA PRO A 579 -43.71 19.33 29.52
C PRO A 579 -42.97 18.54 28.44
N PRO A 580 -43.57 17.45 27.90
CA PRO A 580 -42.96 16.64 26.83
C PRO A 580 -42.53 17.44 25.60
N GLU A 581 -43.26 18.50 25.24
CA GLU A 581 -42.98 19.36 24.09
C GLU A 581 -41.65 20.10 24.24
N LEU A 582 -41.35 20.57 25.46
CA LEU A 582 -40.07 21.22 25.75
C LEU A 582 -38.93 20.20 25.75
N TRP A 583 -39.16 18.99 26.25
CA TRP A 583 -38.17 17.90 26.14
C TRP A 583 -37.89 17.54 24.68
N LEU A 584 -38.90 17.43 23.83
CA LEU A 584 -38.74 17.18 22.40
C LEU A 584 -37.92 18.29 21.72
N HIS A 585 -38.18 19.55 22.06
CA HIS A 585 -37.40 20.67 21.54
C HIS A 585 -35.93 20.60 22.00
N ILE A 586 -35.69 20.37 23.30
CA ILE A 586 -34.34 20.21 23.87
C ILE A 586 -33.60 19.05 23.20
N PHE A 587 -34.25 17.89 23.04
CA PHE A 587 -33.64 16.73 22.41
C PHE A 587 -33.30 17.01 20.94
N ARG A 588 -34.18 17.70 20.20
CA ARG A 588 -33.88 18.12 18.82
C ARG A 588 -32.70 19.06 18.76
N CYS A 589 -32.64 20.10 19.60
CA CYS A 589 -31.47 20.99 19.67
C CYS A 589 -30.18 20.25 20.04
N ALA A 590 -30.24 19.27 20.94
CA ALA A 590 -29.08 18.49 21.37
C ALA A 590 -28.61 17.46 20.31
N THR A 591 -29.43 17.16 19.30
CA THR A 591 -29.18 16.10 18.31
C THR A 591 -29.12 16.62 16.87
N ILE A 592 -29.18 17.94 16.68
CA ILE A 592 -28.98 18.61 15.40
C ILE A 592 -27.63 19.33 15.45
N SER A 593 -26.72 18.94 14.56
CA SER A 593 -25.50 19.69 14.25
C SER A 593 -25.54 20.17 12.80
N PRO A 594 -24.71 21.18 12.41
CA PRO A 594 -24.54 21.55 11.00
C PRO A 594 -24.19 20.35 10.11
N LEU A 595 -23.37 19.43 10.63
CA LEU A 595 -23.05 18.16 9.98
C LEU A 595 -24.30 17.27 9.79
N THR A 596 -25.14 17.13 10.82
CA THR A 596 -26.38 16.33 10.73
C THR A 596 -27.34 16.90 9.68
N ALA A 597 -27.47 18.23 9.62
CA ALA A 597 -28.28 18.91 8.62
C ALA A 597 -27.74 18.68 7.20
N SER A 598 -26.43 18.83 7.00
CA SER A 598 -25.74 18.57 5.73
C SER A 598 -25.90 17.12 5.25
N LEU A 599 -25.77 16.14 6.15
CA LEU A 599 -25.92 14.71 5.84
C LEU A 599 -27.35 14.32 5.43
N ARG A 600 -28.34 15.18 5.70
CA ARG A 600 -29.76 14.98 5.37
C ARG A 600 -30.28 15.91 4.28
N ALA A 601 -29.48 16.88 3.86
CA ALA A 601 -29.88 17.82 2.83
C ALA A 601 -30.23 17.06 1.54
N THR A 602 -31.47 17.23 1.07
CA THR A 602 -31.94 16.70 -0.22
C THR A 602 -31.94 17.78 -1.29
N THR A 603 -31.63 19.02 -0.93
CA THR A 603 -31.54 20.19 -1.79
C THR A 603 -30.12 20.75 -1.74
N TYR A 604 -29.68 21.34 -2.84
CA TYR A 604 -28.40 22.02 -2.90
C TYR A 604 -28.36 23.23 -1.96
N SER A 605 -27.23 23.37 -1.26
CA SER A 605 -26.86 24.55 -0.48
C SER A 605 -25.36 24.77 -0.68
N PRO A 606 -24.90 25.97 -1.07
CA PRO A 606 -23.49 26.23 -1.33
C PRO A 606 -22.60 25.90 -0.13
N PHE A 607 -21.49 25.20 -0.37
CA PHE A 607 -20.53 24.75 0.65
C PHE A 607 -21.13 23.93 1.82
N GLY A 608 -22.44 23.66 1.81
CA GLY A 608 -23.14 22.87 2.80
C GLY A 608 -22.94 21.38 2.61
N THR A 609 -21.98 20.97 1.78
CA THR A 609 -21.64 19.56 1.54
C THR A 609 -20.57 19.10 2.53
N ALA A 610 -20.96 18.30 3.52
CA ALA A 610 -20.00 17.73 4.46
C ALA A 610 -19.09 16.69 3.78
N PHE A 611 -17.90 16.50 4.36
CA PHE A 611 -17.12 15.29 4.13
C PHE A 611 -17.96 14.09 4.57
N ILE A 612 -18.24 13.17 3.64
CA ILE A 612 -19.27 12.14 3.88
C ILE A 612 -18.84 11.10 4.96
N ASP A 613 -17.54 11.05 5.30
CA ASP A 613 -16.96 10.24 6.38
C ASP A 613 -16.91 10.94 7.75
N ALA A 614 -17.40 12.18 7.87
CA ALA A 614 -17.37 12.89 9.14
C ALA A 614 -18.19 12.17 10.24
N GLN A 615 -17.60 12.05 11.43
CA GLN A 615 -18.26 11.41 12.57
C GLN A 615 -19.43 12.28 13.03
N ASP A 616 -20.65 11.77 12.87
CA ASP A 616 -21.84 12.39 13.46
C ASP A 616 -21.81 12.29 14.99
N GLU A 617 -21.27 13.32 15.65
CA GLU A 617 -21.24 13.45 17.10
C GLU A 617 -22.64 13.34 17.73
N ALA A 618 -23.70 13.69 16.98
CA ALA A 618 -25.07 13.63 17.48
C ALA A 618 -25.56 12.19 17.73
N LEU A 619 -24.96 11.19 17.08
CA LEU A 619 -25.31 9.78 17.30
C LEU A 619 -25.03 9.35 18.75
N ARG A 620 -23.92 9.80 19.34
CA ARG A 620 -23.59 9.51 20.74
C ARG A 620 -24.63 10.12 21.67
N THR A 621 -25.04 11.36 21.41
CA THR A 621 -26.10 12.03 22.17
C THR A 621 -27.43 11.30 22.07
N LYS A 622 -27.85 10.87 20.86
CA LYS A 622 -29.07 10.08 20.63
C LYS A 622 -29.08 8.77 21.44
N VAL A 623 -27.95 8.05 21.47
CA VAL A 623 -27.81 6.81 22.26
C VAL A 623 -27.89 7.06 23.76
N VAL A 624 -27.33 8.17 24.24
CA VAL A 624 -27.39 8.55 25.66
C VAL A 624 -28.83 8.88 26.07
N LEU A 625 -29.55 9.69 25.28
CA LEU A 625 -30.93 10.11 25.59
C LEU A 625 -31.87 8.93 25.83
N VAL A 626 -31.81 7.88 25.00
CA VAL A 626 -32.69 6.70 25.14
C VAL A 626 -32.35 5.79 26.32
N ARG A 627 -31.24 6.05 27.03
CA ARG A 627 -30.74 5.28 28.18
C ARG A 627 -30.91 6.00 29.52
N VAL A 628 -31.35 7.27 29.53
CA VAL A 628 -31.50 8.06 30.77
C VAL A 628 -32.66 7.54 31.64
N CYS A 629 -33.88 7.51 31.10
CA CYS A 629 -35.06 7.02 31.82
C CYS A 629 -36.15 6.54 30.85
N ARG A 630 -37.21 5.90 31.36
CA ARG A 630 -38.32 5.39 30.52
C ARG A 630 -39.03 6.49 29.73
N GLN A 631 -39.22 7.67 30.32
CA GLN A 631 -39.88 8.81 29.65
C GLN A 631 -39.02 9.36 28.51
N TRP A 632 -37.73 9.60 28.74
CA TRP A 632 -36.81 10.09 27.71
C TRP A 632 -36.65 9.07 26.58
N ARG A 633 -36.58 7.78 26.92
CA ARG A 633 -36.61 6.71 25.92
C ARG A 633 -37.85 6.81 25.04
N SER A 634 -39.04 6.99 25.62
CA SER A 634 -40.28 7.12 24.84
C SER A 634 -40.31 8.36 23.93
N LEU A 635 -39.65 9.45 24.34
CA LEU A 635 -39.65 10.73 23.62
C LEU A 635 -38.50 10.90 22.60
N SER A 636 -37.48 10.03 22.63
CA SER A 636 -36.27 10.18 21.80
C SER A 636 -35.94 8.96 20.93
N LEU A 637 -36.77 7.91 20.97
CA LEU A 637 -36.56 6.70 20.19
C LEU A 637 -36.63 6.96 18.67
N ASP A 638 -37.48 7.88 18.23
CA ASP A 638 -37.56 8.34 16.83
C ASP A 638 -36.25 9.01 16.37
N LEU A 639 -35.62 9.80 17.25
CA LEU A 639 -34.34 10.47 17.01
C LEU A 639 -33.18 9.50 16.82
N LEU A 640 -33.26 8.31 17.42
CA LEU A 640 -32.22 7.29 17.28
C LEU A 640 -32.36 6.53 15.95
N TYR A 641 -33.58 6.21 15.54
CA TYR A 641 -33.85 5.38 14.35
C TYR A 641 -33.97 6.17 13.04
N GLU A 642 -33.96 7.49 13.06
CA GLU A 642 -33.92 8.33 11.85
C GLU A 642 -32.66 8.13 10.99
N ASP A 643 -31.56 7.63 11.55
CA ASP A 643 -30.32 7.28 10.85
C ASP A 643 -29.88 5.85 11.22
N VAL A 644 -29.95 4.93 10.25
CA VAL A 644 -29.60 3.52 10.44
C VAL A 644 -28.30 3.20 9.71
N ARG A 645 -27.31 2.67 10.45
CA ARG A 645 -26.01 2.23 9.90
C ARG A 645 -25.95 0.71 9.80
N MET A 646 -25.89 0.18 8.58
CA MET A 646 -25.96 -1.24 8.25
C MET A 646 -24.56 -1.86 8.03
N LYS A 647 -23.60 -1.59 8.92
CA LYS A 647 -22.27 -2.24 8.88
C LYS A 647 -22.35 -3.76 9.09
N ARG A 648 -23.23 -4.18 10.00
CA ARG A 648 -23.54 -5.57 10.36
C ARG A 648 -25.06 -5.70 10.48
N PRO A 649 -25.79 -5.79 9.36
CA PRO A 649 -27.26 -5.78 9.33
C PRO A 649 -27.89 -6.85 10.23
N GLU A 650 -27.19 -7.95 10.48
CA GLU A 650 -27.56 -9.04 11.40
C GLU A 650 -27.63 -8.61 12.87
N ASN A 651 -26.89 -7.58 13.27
CA ASN A 651 -26.92 -7.03 14.64
C ASN A 651 -28.03 -5.99 14.83
N LEU A 652 -28.71 -5.60 13.75
CA LEU A 652 -29.85 -4.70 13.86
C LEU A 652 -31.07 -5.46 14.39
N PRO A 653 -31.86 -4.84 15.28
CA PRO A 653 -32.97 -5.53 15.94
C PRO A 653 -33.94 -6.16 14.93
N ASP A 654 -34.38 -7.39 15.20
CA ASP A 654 -35.42 -8.09 14.40
C ASP A 654 -36.71 -7.28 14.25
N ALA A 655 -36.95 -6.34 15.16
CA ALA A 655 -37.98 -5.32 15.04
C ALA A 655 -38.03 -4.61 13.67
N LEU A 656 -36.87 -4.41 13.03
CA LEU A 656 -36.76 -3.77 11.72
C LEU A 656 -37.16 -4.68 10.54
N VAL A 657 -37.39 -5.98 10.76
CA VAL A 657 -37.73 -6.94 9.69
C VAL A 657 -38.90 -7.88 10.00
N ALA A 658 -39.28 -8.09 11.26
CA ALA A 658 -40.37 -9.00 11.64
C ALA A 658 -41.70 -8.73 10.87
N GLU A 659 -42.15 -9.68 10.06
CA GLU A 659 -43.38 -9.59 9.26
C GLU A 659 -44.66 -9.43 10.10
N ASN A 660 -44.64 -9.90 11.35
CA ASN A 660 -45.81 -9.92 12.23
C ASN A 660 -45.78 -8.80 13.26
N GLY A 661 -46.35 -7.63 12.92
CA GLY A 661 -47.02 -6.67 13.82
C GLY A 661 -46.53 -6.52 15.27
N GLY A 662 -45.24 -6.70 15.54
CA GLY A 662 -44.70 -6.70 16.89
C GLY A 662 -44.65 -5.29 17.46
N LYS A 663 -44.43 -5.19 18.78
CA LYS A 663 -44.35 -3.94 19.58
C LYS A 663 -43.34 -2.88 19.06
N TYR A 664 -42.61 -3.18 18.00
CA TYR A 664 -41.50 -2.41 17.46
C TYR A 664 -41.59 -2.17 15.93
N ALA A 665 -42.69 -2.54 15.28
CA ALA A 665 -42.93 -2.27 13.85
C ALA A 665 -42.98 -0.76 13.54
N GLU A 666 -43.28 0.08 14.53
CA GLU A 666 -43.31 1.54 14.40
C GLU A 666 -41.95 2.15 14.04
N TYR A 667 -40.85 1.47 14.37
CA TYR A 667 -39.49 2.03 14.24
C TYR A 667 -39.07 2.22 12.79
N ARG A 668 -39.57 1.38 11.88
CA ARG A 668 -39.23 1.43 10.44
C ARG A 668 -39.74 2.69 9.75
N ARG A 669 -40.81 3.28 10.29
CA ARG A 669 -41.38 4.54 9.79
C ARG A 669 -40.50 5.74 10.12
N TRP A 670 -39.64 5.65 11.14
CA TRP A 670 -38.78 6.76 11.51
C TRP A 670 -37.50 6.83 10.69
N VAL A 671 -37.10 5.73 10.04
CA VAL A 671 -35.89 5.70 9.21
C VAL A 671 -36.02 6.70 8.06
N ARG A 672 -35.08 7.67 8.03
CA ARG A 672 -34.96 8.69 6.98
C ARG A 672 -33.66 8.54 6.21
N ARG A 673 -32.58 8.11 6.88
CA ARG A 673 -31.26 7.90 6.28
C ARG A 673 -30.76 6.49 6.57
N ALA A 674 -30.19 5.86 5.54
CA ALA A 674 -29.56 4.55 5.62
C ALA A 674 -28.12 4.63 5.14
N TYR A 675 -27.17 4.16 5.95
CA TYR A 675 -25.78 3.96 5.54
C TYR A 675 -25.54 2.46 5.28
N LEU A 676 -25.32 2.10 4.02
CA LEU A 676 -25.09 0.74 3.56
C LEU A 676 -23.66 0.62 3.01
N PRO A 677 -22.68 0.21 3.84
CA PRO A 677 -21.34 -0.12 3.37
C PRO A 677 -21.36 -1.43 2.59
N PHE A 678 -20.31 -1.65 1.80
CA PHE A 678 -20.15 -2.85 0.98
C PHE A 678 -20.16 -4.16 1.79
N SER A 679 -19.69 -4.15 3.04
CA SER A 679 -19.75 -5.31 3.93
C SER A 679 -21.19 -5.72 4.27
N GLY A 680 -22.11 -4.75 4.38
CA GLY A 680 -23.52 -4.99 4.64
C GLY A 680 -24.31 -5.48 3.42
N SER A 681 -23.70 -5.48 2.23
CA SER A 681 -24.31 -5.95 0.98
C SER A 681 -23.45 -6.96 0.22
N ALA A 682 -22.44 -7.52 0.89
CA ALA A 682 -21.60 -8.58 0.34
C ALA A 682 -22.43 -9.87 0.17
N THR A 683 -22.44 -10.42 -1.04
CA THR A 683 -23.19 -11.61 -1.40
C THR A 683 -22.29 -12.84 -1.35
N ILE A 684 -21.97 -13.28 -0.14
CA ILE A 684 -21.14 -14.48 0.13
C ILE A 684 -21.97 -15.77 -0.01
N SER A 685 -23.30 -15.68 0.02
CA SER A 685 -24.21 -16.81 -0.16
C SER A 685 -25.45 -16.39 -0.95
N ALA A 686 -26.16 -17.36 -1.52
CA ALA A 686 -27.44 -17.13 -2.21
C ALA A 686 -28.61 -16.76 -1.26
N LYS A 687 -28.35 -16.55 0.04
CA LYS A 687 -29.39 -16.07 0.98
C LYS A 687 -29.73 -14.61 0.70
N ARG A 688 -31.00 -14.25 0.91
CA ARG A 688 -31.43 -12.84 0.84
C ARG A 688 -30.63 -11.98 1.81
N LEU A 689 -30.24 -10.81 1.34
CA LEU A 689 -29.48 -9.86 2.14
C LEU A 689 -30.40 -9.22 3.19
N ARG A 690 -30.01 -9.34 4.47
CA ARG A 690 -30.72 -8.70 5.58
C ARG A 690 -30.85 -7.18 5.39
N ALA A 691 -29.84 -6.54 4.80
CA ALA A 691 -29.93 -5.11 4.45
C ALA A 691 -31.06 -4.81 3.46
N VAL A 692 -31.28 -5.67 2.46
CA VAL A 692 -32.38 -5.52 1.49
C VAL A 692 -33.73 -5.71 2.17
N GLU A 693 -33.85 -6.69 3.08
CA GLU A 693 -35.07 -6.88 3.89
C GLU A 693 -35.41 -5.62 4.71
N ILE A 694 -34.41 -5.03 5.38
CA ILE A 694 -34.60 -3.79 6.16
C ILE A 694 -35.05 -2.64 5.25
N LEU A 695 -34.36 -2.45 4.12
CA LEU A 695 -34.67 -1.37 3.17
C LEU A 695 -36.07 -1.50 2.57
N ASN A 696 -36.52 -2.73 2.27
CA ASN A 696 -37.86 -3.00 1.76
C ASN A 696 -38.97 -2.56 2.74
N GLU A 697 -38.66 -2.56 4.03
CA GLU A 697 -39.60 -2.24 5.11
C GLU A 697 -39.51 -0.78 5.59
N CYS A 698 -38.68 0.07 4.96
CA CYS A 698 -38.47 1.47 5.31
C CYS A 698 -39.17 2.43 4.32
N PRO A 699 -40.49 2.67 4.44
CA PRO A 699 -41.28 3.40 3.45
C PRO A 699 -41.00 4.91 3.38
N GLN A 700 -40.23 5.46 4.33
CA GLN A 700 -39.93 6.89 4.40
C GLN A 700 -38.41 7.16 4.30
N LEU A 701 -37.67 6.24 3.70
CA LEU A 701 -36.24 6.41 3.44
C LEU A 701 -36.03 7.51 2.40
N GLU A 702 -35.35 8.59 2.78
CA GLU A 702 -35.08 9.77 1.93
C GLU A 702 -33.62 9.80 1.45
N THR A 703 -32.68 9.26 2.23
CA THR A 703 -31.24 9.29 1.91
C THR A 703 -30.61 7.90 2.05
N LEU A 704 -29.93 7.44 1.00
CA LEU A 704 -29.13 6.21 0.99
C LEU A 704 -27.67 6.57 0.74
N VAL A 705 -26.78 6.06 1.58
CA VAL A 705 -25.35 6.39 1.54
C VAL A 705 -24.53 5.12 1.45
N ARG A 706 -23.69 5.04 0.42
CA ARG A 706 -22.69 4.01 0.16
C ARG A 706 -21.36 4.68 -0.17
N LEU A 707 -20.39 4.56 0.73
CA LEU A 707 -19.08 5.23 0.60
C LEU A 707 -17.98 4.26 0.18
N SER A 708 -16.83 4.84 -0.18
CA SER A 708 -15.61 4.08 -0.42
C SER A 708 -15.34 3.18 0.78
N PRO A 709 -14.89 1.93 0.56
CA PRO A 709 -14.30 1.14 1.63
C PRO A 709 -13.17 1.96 2.27
N LEU A 710 -13.17 2.03 3.60
CA LEU A 710 -12.27 2.89 4.37
C LEU A 710 -10.82 2.36 4.35
N SER A 711 -10.63 1.06 4.11
CA SER A 711 -9.32 0.41 3.99
C SER A 711 -9.24 -0.51 2.76
N SER A 712 -8.02 -0.76 2.28
CA SER A 712 -7.74 -1.76 1.23
C SER A 712 -7.98 -3.20 1.71
N GLU A 713 -7.95 -3.43 3.02
CA GLU A 713 -8.29 -4.71 3.63
C GLU A 713 -9.79 -4.99 3.55
N ASP A 714 -10.64 -4.01 3.91
CA ASP A 714 -12.09 -4.13 3.77
C ASP A 714 -12.48 -4.55 2.33
N GLN A 715 -11.79 -4.01 1.33
CA GLN A 715 -11.98 -4.38 -0.10
C GLN A 715 -11.66 -5.84 -0.38
N MET A 716 -10.61 -6.38 0.22
CA MET A 716 -10.21 -7.77 0.02
C MET A 716 -11.11 -8.76 0.76
N ARG A 717 -11.79 -8.33 1.85
CA ARG A 717 -12.66 -9.24 2.61
C ARG A 717 -14.01 -9.50 1.96
N MET A 718 -14.52 -8.53 1.20
CA MET A 718 -15.87 -8.53 0.68
C MET A 718 -15.97 -9.37 -0.60
N ARG A 719 -16.77 -10.43 -0.55
CA ARG A 719 -17.05 -11.27 -1.73
C ARG A 719 -18.43 -10.97 -2.29
N PHE A 720 -18.48 -10.85 -3.60
CA PHE A 720 -19.67 -10.54 -4.38
C PHE A 720 -19.90 -11.67 -5.39
N GLU A 721 -20.32 -12.83 -4.88
CA GLU A 721 -20.39 -14.08 -5.65
C GLU A 721 -21.79 -14.39 -6.17
N PHE A 722 -22.84 -13.90 -5.50
CA PHE A 722 -24.24 -14.18 -5.84
C PHE A 722 -25.01 -12.90 -6.19
N GLU A 723 -26.07 -13.04 -6.99
CA GLU A 723 -26.94 -11.92 -7.34
C GLU A 723 -27.60 -11.31 -6.10
N ALA A 724 -27.76 -9.98 -6.12
CA ALA A 724 -28.46 -9.24 -5.08
C ALA A 724 -29.83 -8.77 -5.56
N ASP A 725 -30.81 -8.74 -4.65
CA ASP A 725 -32.10 -8.11 -4.91
C ASP A 725 -31.98 -6.57 -4.78
N CYS A 726 -32.88 -5.82 -5.45
CA CYS A 726 -33.03 -4.38 -5.24
C CYS A 726 -34.44 -4.05 -4.74
N PRO A 727 -34.60 -3.47 -3.53
CA PRO A 727 -35.90 -3.02 -3.06
C PRO A 727 -36.33 -1.74 -3.81
N ALA A 728 -37.64 -1.56 -3.98
CA ALA A 728 -38.19 -0.32 -4.51
C ALA A 728 -38.05 0.81 -3.48
N MET A 729 -37.52 1.96 -3.87
CA MET A 729 -37.24 3.09 -2.96
C MET A 729 -37.87 4.39 -3.48
N PRO A 730 -39.22 4.47 -3.57
CA PRO A 730 -39.91 5.60 -4.19
C PRO A 730 -39.77 6.91 -3.40
N SER A 731 -39.46 6.85 -2.09
CA SER A 731 -39.27 8.04 -1.25
C SER A 731 -37.84 8.58 -1.25
N LEU A 732 -36.91 7.88 -1.92
CA LEU A 732 -35.50 8.25 -1.93
C LEU A 732 -35.32 9.54 -2.74
N LYS A 733 -34.78 10.57 -2.09
CA LYS A 733 -34.50 11.90 -2.66
C LYS A 733 -33.00 12.13 -2.82
N ARG A 734 -32.15 11.50 -2.00
CA ARG A 734 -30.70 11.61 -2.06
C ARG A 734 -30.01 10.25 -2.11
N LEU A 735 -29.06 10.11 -3.02
CA LEU A 735 -28.19 8.96 -3.12
C LEU A 735 -26.73 9.41 -3.10
N ASP A 736 -25.97 8.98 -2.11
CA ASP A 736 -24.52 9.14 -2.09
C ASP A 736 -23.88 7.79 -2.41
N TRP A 737 -23.14 7.70 -3.51
CA TRP A 737 -22.72 6.42 -4.07
C TRP A 737 -21.26 6.38 -4.50
N TRP A 738 -20.52 5.44 -3.92
CA TRP A 738 -19.23 5.00 -4.41
C TRP A 738 -19.37 3.73 -5.25
N HIS A 739 -18.82 3.74 -6.46
CA HIS A 739 -18.85 2.61 -7.38
C HIS A 739 -17.74 1.60 -7.07
N HIS A 740 -18.11 0.32 -6.98
CA HIS A 740 -17.19 -0.81 -6.84
C HIS A 740 -17.52 -1.86 -7.89
N ASN A 741 -16.58 -2.16 -8.78
CA ASN A 741 -16.83 -2.99 -9.96
C ASN A 741 -17.28 -4.41 -9.60
N GLU A 742 -16.65 -5.05 -8.61
CA GLU A 742 -17.02 -6.41 -8.21
C GLU A 742 -18.41 -6.47 -7.56
N ALA A 743 -18.78 -5.43 -6.82
CA ALA A 743 -20.11 -5.35 -6.22
C ALA A 743 -21.16 -5.14 -7.32
N ALA A 744 -20.91 -4.19 -8.23
CA ALA A 744 -21.81 -3.90 -9.34
C ALA A 744 -22.08 -5.11 -10.24
N ALA A 745 -21.14 -6.05 -10.34
CA ALA A 745 -21.33 -7.29 -11.10
C ALA A 745 -22.46 -8.19 -10.56
N THR A 746 -22.83 -8.04 -9.29
CA THR A 746 -23.92 -8.81 -8.66
C THR A 746 -25.31 -8.22 -8.86
N GLY A 747 -25.43 -7.08 -9.52
CA GLY A 747 -26.72 -6.44 -9.76
C GLY A 747 -27.40 -5.92 -8.48
N GLY A 748 -28.66 -5.56 -8.61
CA GLY A 748 -29.54 -5.24 -7.49
C GLY A 748 -29.08 -4.05 -6.65
N ILE A 749 -29.16 -4.17 -5.31
CA ILE A 749 -28.71 -3.12 -4.37
C ILE A 749 -27.20 -2.78 -4.46
N ASN A 750 -26.41 -3.57 -5.19
CA ASN A 750 -25.00 -3.34 -5.45
C ASN A 750 -24.71 -2.65 -6.80
N SER A 751 -25.70 -2.56 -7.69
CA SER A 751 -25.60 -1.93 -9.01
C SER A 751 -26.19 -0.53 -8.98
N LEU A 752 -25.38 0.48 -9.35
CA LEU A 752 -25.83 1.86 -9.42
C LEU A 752 -27.04 2.02 -10.35
N ALA A 753 -27.00 1.37 -11.52
CA ALA A 753 -28.07 1.47 -12.49
C ALA A 753 -29.38 0.91 -11.92
N ASP A 754 -29.34 -0.25 -11.26
CA ASP A 754 -30.54 -0.89 -10.70
C ASP A 754 -31.13 -0.06 -9.55
N VAL A 755 -30.27 0.49 -8.69
CA VAL A 755 -30.67 1.39 -7.60
C VAL A 755 -31.32 2.67 -8.14
N LEU A 756 -30.78 3.27 -9.19
CA LEU A 756 -31.37 4.47 -9.80
C LEU A 756 -32.71 4.19 -10.49
N HIS A 757 -32.89 3.00 -11.09
CA HIS A 757 -34.20 2.58 -11.62
C HIS A 757 -35.23 2.36 -10.50
N ALA A 758 -34.79 1.83 -9.36
CA ALA A 758 -35.63 1.61 -8.18
C ALA A 758 -35.96 2.91 -7.42
N ALA A 759 -35.27 4.02 -7.71
CA ALA A 759 -35.38 5.31 -7.04
C ALA A 759 -35.56 6.48 -8.04
N PRO A 760 -36.72 6.58 -8.73
CA PRO A 760 -36.93 7.58 -9.78
C PRO A 760 -37.06 9.03 -9.28
N ASN A 761 -37.26 9.23 -7.98
CA ASN A 761 -37.51 10.54 -7.36
C ASN A 761 -36.25 11.19 -6.77
N VAL A 762 -35.06 10.68 -7.11
CA VAL A 762 -33.78 11.24 -6.65
C VAL A 762 -33.61 12.66 -7.20
N GLN A 763 -33.33 13.59 -6.28
CA GLN A 763 -33.11 15.02 -6.52
C GLN A 763 -31.64 15.41 -6.35
N TYR A 764 -30.92 14.70 -5.47
CA TYR A 764 -29.51 14.92 -5.16
C TYR A 764 -28.72 13.61 -5.34
N LEU A 765 -27.69 13.61 -6.18
CA LEU A 765 -26.87 12.43 -6.44
C LEU A 765 -25.38 12.74 -6.26
N SER A 766 -24.70 12.03 -5.36
CA SER A 766 -23.23 12.07 -5.25
C SER A 766 -22.62 10.80 -5.85
N LEU A 767 -21.62 10.95 -6.73
CA LEU A 767 -20.95 9.83 -7.41
C LEU A 767 -19.44 9.85 -7.20
N GLY A 768 -18.87 8.72 -6.81
CA GLY A 768 -17.42 8.49 -6.76
C GLY A 768 -17.02 7.07 -7.18
N GLY A 769 -15.75 6.84 -7.48
CA GLY A 769 -15.20 5.53 -7.87
C GLY A 769 -14.79 5.44 -9.34
N ASP A 770 -14.22 4.29 -9.73
CA ASP A 770 -13.69 4.07 -11.09
C ASP A 770 -14.48 2.94 -11.77
N VAL A 771 -15.05 3.19 -12.97
CA VAL A 771 -15.83 2.21 -13.73
C VAL A 771 -14.94 1.46 -14.73
N TRP A 772 -15.09 0.13 -14.82
CA TRP A 772 -14.43 -0.69 -15.84
C TRP A 772 -15.22 -0.72 -17.16
N LEU A 773 -14.51 -0.98 -18.27
CA LEU A 773 -15.08 -0.99 -19.63
C LEU A 773 -16.34 -1.88 -19.76
N ASN A 774 -16.38 -2.98 -19.02
CA ASN A 774 -17.46 -3.98 -19.07
C ASN A 774 -18.82 -3.38 -18.64
N PHE A 775 -18.82 -2.35 -17.79
CA PHE A 775 -20.01 -1.67 -17.29
C PHE A 775 -20.51 -0.55 -18.20
N MET A 776 -19.80 -0.26 -19.30
CA MET A 776 -20.25 0.74 -20.28
C MET A 776 -21.58 0.37 -20.95
N HIS A 777 -22.00 -0.89 -20.92
CA HIS A 777 -23.28 -1.35 -21.50
C HIS A 777 -24.46 -1.34 -20.50
N SER A 778 -24.32 -0.66 -19.36
CA SER A 778 -25.40 -0.53 -18.37
C SER A 778 -26.68 0.07 -18.97
N PRO A 779 -27.87 -0.29 -18.44
CA PRO A 779 -29.14 0.23 -18.93
C PRO A 779 -29.21 1.75 -18.83
N LEU A 780 -29.97 2.37 -19.75
CA LEU A 780 -30.14 3.82 -19.81
C LEU A 780 -30.89 4.32 -18.57
N VAL A 781 -30.32 5.33 -17.91
CA VAL A 781 -30.91 5.94 -16.71
C VAL A 781 -31.59 7.26 -17.07
N SER A 782 -32.79 7.47 -16.55
CA SER A 782 -33.55 8.72 -16.66
C SER A 782 -33.93 9.20 -15.27
N LEU A 783 -33.49 10.39 -14.89
CA LEU A 783 -33.75 11.00 -13.58
C LEU A 783 -34.38 12.39 -13.79
N PRO A 784 -35.72 12.48 -13.96
CA PRO A 784 -36.38 13.71 -14.35
C PRO A 784 -36.38 14.79 -13.27
N TYR A 785 -36.12 14.42 -12.00
CA TYR A 785 -36.14 15.32 -10.85
C TYR A 785 -34.75 15.64 -10.30
N LEU A 786 -33.68 15.09 -10.88
CA LEU A 786 -32.32 15.31 -10.41
C LEU A 786 -31.89 16.75 -10.67
N SER A 787 -31.85 17.58 -9.63
CA SER A 787 -31.42 18.97 -9.72
C SER A 787 -29.95 19.16 -9.38
N THR A 788 -29.36 18.26 -8.59
CA THR A 788 -28.00 18.38 -8.07
C THR A 788 -27.18 17.12 -8.33
N LEU A 789 -26.04 17.27 -8.99
CA LEU A 789 -25.04 16.21 -9.18
C LEU A 789 -23.72 16.60 -8.54
N ARG A 790 -23.30 15.83 -7.53
CA ARG A 790 -22.00 15.93 -6.87
C ARG A 790 -21.04 14.88 -7.41
N ILE A 791 -19.92 15.32 -7.95
CA ILE A 791 -18.83 14.50 -8.49
C ILE A 791 -17.72 14.45 -7.44
N MET A 792 -17.61 13.32 -6.74
CA MET A 792 -16.59 13.13 -5.70
C MET A 792 -15.21 12.87 -6.30
N ARG A 793 -15.11 11.83 -7.14
CA ARG A 793 -13.92 11.45 -7.93
C ARG A 793 -14.33 10.37 -8.93
N MET A 794 -14.04 10.54 -10.21
CA MET A 794 -14.34 9.54 -11.23
C MET A 794 -13.31 9.46 -12.36
N ASN A 795 -13.24 8.30 -13.03
CA ASN A 795 -12.49 8.13 -14.27
C ASN A 795 -13.33 8.55 -15.50
N VAL A 796 -12.67 8.65 -16.66
CA VAL A 796 -13.32 9.06 -17.92
C VAL A 796 -14.45 8.13 -18.35
N LEU A 797 -14.37 6.83 -18.04
CA LEU A 797 -15.41 5.86 -18.41
C LEU A 797 -16.71 6.11 -17.65
N PHE A 798 -16.62 6.43 -16.37
CA PHE A 798 -17.80 6.76 -15.58
C PHE A 798 -18.45 8.07 -16.06
N VAL A 799 -17.65 9.07 -16.42
CA VAL A 799 -18.14 10.31 -17.05
C VAL A 799 -18.91 10.00 -18.34
N GLN A 800 -18.34 9.18 -19.22
CA GLN A 800 -18.98 8.77 -20.47
C GLN A 800 -20.30 8.00 -20.23
N GLN A 801 -20.38 7.23 -19.15
CA GLN A 801 -21.62 6.56 -18.76
C GLN A 801 -22.69 7.58 -18.33
N ILE A 802 -22.33 8.58 -17.53
CA ILE A 802 -23.25 9.64 -17.07
C ILE A 802 -23.74 10.47 -18.25
N CYS A 803 -22.87 10.81 -19.21
CA CYS A 803 -23.25 11.56 -20.42
C CYS A 803 -24.34 10.89 -21.28
N ARG A 804 -24.65 9.61 -21.04
CA ARG A 804 -25.73 8.89 -21.71
C ARG A 804 -27.07 8.98 -20.96
N TRP A 805 -27.11 9.58 -19.79
CA TRP A 805 -28.31 9.68 -18.96
C TRP A 805 -29.19 10.85 -19.39
N SER A 806 -30.49 10.76 -19.10
CA SER A 806 -31.41 11.88 -19.27
C SER A 806 -31.60 12.61 -17.93
N LEU A 807 -31.06 13.83 -17.83
CA LEU A 807 -31.05 14.66 -16.62
C LEU A 807 -31.67 16.04 -16.89
N PRO A 808 -32.97 16.14 -17.26
CA PRO A 808 -33.56 17.38 -17.75
C PRO A 808 -33.68 18.50 -16.70
N ALA A 809 -33.66 18.17 -15.41
CA ALA A 809 -33.79 19.13 -14.31
C ALA A 809 -32.45 19.50 -13.66
N LEU A 810 -31.30 19.03 -14.19
CA LEU A 810 -30.00 19.25 -13.57
C LEU A 810 -29.57 20.72 -13.71
N GLU A 811 -29.44 21.41 -12.58
CA GLU A 811 -29.10 22.83 -12.48
C GLU A 811 -27.81 23.07 -11.69
N HIS A 812 -27.49 22.22 -10.72
CA HIS A 812 -26.37 22.40 -9.81
C HIS A 812 -25.35 21.26 -9.93
N VAL A 813 -24.08 21.61 -10.10
CA VAL A 813 -22.97 20.64 -10.11
C VAL A 813 -21.94 21.01 -9.06
N VAL A 814 -21.59 20.04 -8.22
CA VAL A 814 -20.49 20.13 -7.24
C VAL A 814 -19.38 19.19 -7.69
N VAL A 815 -18.15 19.66 -7.79
CA VAL A 815 -16.99 18.83 -8.13
C VAL A 815 -16.02 18.85 -6.97
N ASP A 816 -15.96 17.78 -6.18
CA ASP A 816 -15.04 17.69 -5.05
C ASP A 816 -13.60 17.53 -5.55
N LYS A 817 -13.36 16.56 -6.45
CA LYS A 817 -12.04 16.22 -6.99
C LYS A 817 -12.13 15.70 -8.42
N PHE A 818 -11.04 15.86 -9.18
CA PHE A 818 -10.91 15.32 -10.53
C PHE A 818 -9.54 14.62 -10.75
N VAL A 819 -9.47 13.73 -11.75
CA VAL A 819 -8.23 13.01 -12.10
C VAL A 819 -7.28 13.94 -12.88
N ASN A 820 -7.78 14.49 -13.99
CA ASN A 820 -7.17 15.55 -14.79
C ASN A 820 -8.27 16.46 -15.36
N VAL A 821 -7.92 17.68 -15.82
CA VAL A 821 -8.90 18.68 -16.29
C VAL A 821 -9.76 18.16 -17.45
N GLY A 822 -9.17 17.36 -18.35
CA GLY A 822 -9.87 16.79 -19.50
C GLY A 822 -10.83 15.64 -19.18
N THR A 823 -10.85 15.14 -17.94
CA THR A 823 -11.70 14.00 -17.55
C THR A 823 -13.18 14.35 -17.66
N LEU A 824 -13.54 15.60 -17.35
CA LEU A 824 -14.92 16.09 -17.35
C LEU A 824 -15.32 16.81 -18.65
N SER A 825 -14.46 16.89 -19.68
CA SER A 825 -14.77 17.63 -20.91
C SER A 825 -16.10 17.23 -21.54
N ALA A 826 -16.32 15.92 -21.71
CA ALA A 826 -17.56 15.39 -22.27
C ALA A 826 -18.79 15.73 -21.42
N PHE A 827 -18.63 15.81 -20.09
CA PHE A 827 -19.71 16.19 -19.19
C PHE A 827 -20.12 17.65 -19.40
N TRP A 828 -19.15 18.56 -19.45
CA TRP A 828 -19.40 19.98 -19.69
C TRP A 828 -20.01 20.23 -21.08
N GLU A 829 -19.55 19.52 -22.10
CA GLU A 829 -20.13 19.58 -23.45
C GLU A 829 -21.59 19.07 -23.47
N THR A 830 -21.93 18.09 -22.65
CA THR A 830 -23.26 17.47 -22.63
C THR A 830 -24.26 18.29 -21.80
N TYR A 831 -23.89 18.69 -20.58
CA TYR A 831 -24.82 19.31 -19.62
C TYR A 831 -24.51 20.76 -19.29
N GLY A 832 -23.36 21.31 -19.70
CA GLY A 832 -22.92 22.66 -19.29
C GLY A 832 -23.92 23.76 -19.63
N ALA A 833 -24.65 23.63 -20.75
CA ALA A 833 -25.64 24.63 -21.17
C ALA A 833 -26.88 24.75 -20.25
N GLN A 834 -27.22 23.73 -19.47
CA GLN A 834 -28.38 23.78 -18.55
C GLN A 834 -28.00 24.12 -17.10
N LEU A 835 -26.72 24.15 -16.76
CA LEU A 835 -26.26 24.43 -15.40
C LEU A 835 -26.48 25.90 -15.03
N ARG A 836 -26.92 26.11 -13.80
CA ARG A 836 -27.10 27.42 -13.14
C ARG A 836 -26.02 27.68 -12.09
N SER A 837 -25.52 26.65 -11.41
CA SER A 837 -24.42 26.81 -10.47
C SER A 837 -23.33 25.74 -10.62
N ILE A 838 -22.10 26.16 -10.34
CA ILE A 838 -20.93 25.28 -10.25
C ILE A 838 -20.23 25.51 -8.90
N GLU A 839 -20.00 24.44 -8.16
CA GLU A 839 -19.19 24.44 -6.94
C GLU A 839 -17.92 23.59 -7.14
N LEU A 840 -16.76 24.16 -6.80
CA LEU A 840 -15.45 23.51 -6.88
C LEU A 840 -14.92 23.23 -5.47
N GLY A 841 -14.49 21.99 -5.23
CA GLY A 841 -14.04 21.51 -3.93
C GLY A 841 -12.68 22.00 -3.47
N ALA A 842 -12.32 21.66 -2.23
CA ALA A 842 -11.04 22.01 -1.60
C ALA A 842 -9.95 20.95 -1.88
N ASP A 843 -9.45 20.89 -3.12
CA ASP A 843 -8.36 19.99 -3.54
C ASP A 843 -7.22 20.77 -4.21
N LEU A 844 -5.96 20.49 -3.83
CA LEU A 844 -4.80 21.22 -4.37
C LEU A 844 -4.62 21.07 -5.89
N LYS A 845 -5.28 20.11 -6.55
CA LYS A 845 -5.30 20.04 -8.01
C LYS A 845 -5.98 21.25 -8.66
N TYR A 846 -6.94 21.88 -7.99
CA TYR A 846 -7.53 23.14 -8.45
C TYR A 846 -6.50 24.28 -8.47
N TYR A 847 -5.42 24.17 -7.68
CA TYR A 847 -4.32 25.14 -7.64
C TYR A 847 -3.30 24.89 -8.75
N ILE A 848 -3.13 23.63 -9.15
CA ILE A 848 -2.20 23.25 -10.23
C ILE A 848 -2.80 23.59 -11.60
N TYR A 849 -4.13 23.48 -11.74
CA TYR A 849 -4.81 23.66 -13.01
C TYR A 849 -5.89 24.72 -12.92
N ASP A 850 -5.83 25.70 -13.82
CA ASP A 850 -6.89 26.69 -14.02
C ASP A 850 -8.15 26.03 -14.60
N ILE A 851 -9.00 25.53 -13.71
CA ILE A 851 -10.25 24.86 -14.08
C ILE A 851 -11.34 25.87 -14.43
N ILE A 852 -11.33 27.06 -13.81
CA ILE A 852 -12.38 28.06 -13.99
C ILE A 852 -12.40 28.52 -15.45
N SER A 853 -11.24 28.88 -16.00
CA SER A 853 -11.15 29.31 -17.40
C SER A 853 -11.29 28.17 -18.40
N PHE A 854 -11.21 26.91 -17.93
CA PHE A 854 -11.48 25.73 -18.75
C PHE A 854 -12.98 25.41 -18.86
N VAL A 855 -13.73 25.53 -17.75
CA VAL A 855 -15.12 25.05 -17.67
C VAL A 855 -16.15 26.12 -18.05
N LEU A 856 -15.94 27.38 -17.66
CA LEU A 856 -16.89 28.46 -17.92
C LEU A 856 -17.27 28.63 -19.41
N PRO A 857 -16.36 28.48 -20.39
CA PRO A 857 -16.73 28.56 -21.81
C PRO A 857 -17.77 27.52 -22.25
N SER A 858 -17.83 26.36 -21.60
CA SER A 858 -18.81 25.31 -21.89
C SER A 858 -20.12 25.47 -21.11
N CYS A 859 -20.21 26.44 -20.19
CA CYS A 859 -21.34 26.60 -19.28
C CYS A 859 -21.96 28.02 -19.32
N PRO A 860 -22.51 28.45 -20.47
CA PRO A 860 -22.86 29.85 -20.72
C PRO A 860 -23.98 30.42 -19.84
N ASN A 861 -24.78 29.57 -19.21
CA ASN A 861 -25.95 29.96 -18.41
C ASN A 861 -25.70 29.90 -16.90
N VAL A 862 -24.46 29.67 -16.48
CA VAL A 862 -24.10 29.62 -15.05
C VAL A 862 -24.20 31.01 -14.44
N GLU A 863 -25.03 31.12 -13.41
CA GLU A 863 -25.30 32.36 -12.68
C GLU A 863 -24.47 32.46 -11.41
N GLU A 864 -24.06 31.32 -10.84
CA GLU A 864 -23.40 31.25 -9.54
C GLU A 864 -22.17 30.33 -9.57
N LEU A 865 -21.02 30.84 -9.12
CA LEU A 865 -19.76 30.10 -9.04
C LEU A 865 -19.23 30.09 -7.60
N TYR A 866 -19.00 28.90 -7.05
CA TYR A 866 -18.55 28.68 -5.68
C TYR A 866 -17.20 27.97 -5.68
N TYR A 867 -16.19 28.50 -4.99
CA TYR A 867 -14.90 27.82 -4.88
C TYR A 867 -14.09 28.24 -3.64
N TYR A 868 -13.14 27.39 -3.26
CA TYR A 868 -12.19 27.65 -2.18
C TYR A 868 -11.00 28.43 -2.73
N VAL A 869 -10.88 29.71 -2.35
CA VAL A 869 -9.91 30.64 -2.96
C VAL A 869 -8.47 30.17 -2.79
N ASN A 870 -8.12 29.64 -1.61
CA ASN A 870 -6.78 29.16 -1.33
C ASN A 870 -6.42 27.88 -2.11
N PHE A 871 -7.42 27.11 -2.56
CA PHE A 871 -7.20 25.85 -3.27
C PHE A 871 -7.27 26.01 -4.78
N THR A 872 -7.69 27.17 -5.29
CA THR A 872 -7.95 27.38 -6.71
C THR A 872 -6.88 28.26 -7.33
N ALA A 873 -6.41 27.91 -8.53
CA ALA A 873 -5.46 28.72 -9.28
C ALA A 873 -6.12 30.02 -9.74
N LYS A 874 -5.31 31.07 -9.93
CA LYS A 874 -5.75 32.29 -10.61
C LYS A 874 -6.39 31.93 -11.97
N PRO A 875 -7.66 32.32 -12.22
CA PRO A 875 -8.26 32.13 -13.53
C PRO A 875 -7.60 33.02 -14.57
N ARG A 876 -7.33 32.51 -15.76
CA ARG A 876 -6.92 33.35 -16.90
C ARG A 876 -8.11 34.19 -17.36
N PRO A 877 -7.89 35.44 -17.82
CA PRO A 877 -8.94 36.22 -18.46
C PRO A 877 -9.64 35.41 -19.55
N LEU A 878 -10.96 35.39 -19.52
CA LEU A 878 -11.75 34.67 -20.50
C LEU A 878 -11.59 35.33 -21.87
N ARG A 879 -11.50 34.53 -22.93
CA ARG A 879 -11.44 35.06 -24.32
C ARG A 879 -12.71 35.80 -24.71
N GLU A 880 -13.84 35.37 -24.14
CA GLU A 880 -15.15 35.99 -24.32
C GLU A 880 -15.79 36.25 -22.95
N PRO A 881 -16.49 37.38 -22.76
CA PRO A 881 -17.12 37.74 -21.50
C PRO A 881 -18.21 36.74 -21.11
N HIS A 882 -18.23 36.29 -19.86
CA HIS A 882 -19.29 35.44 -19.34
C HIS A 882 -20.49 36.29 -18.88
N ARG A 883 -21.58 36.28 -19.64
CA ARG A 883 -22.70 37.23 -19.49
C ARG A 883 -23.77 36.83 -18.49
N ALA A 884 -23.80 35.58 -18.02
CA ALA A 884 -24.81 35.12 -17.08
C ALA A 884 -24.35 35.13 -15.60
N LEU A 885 -23.04 35.23 -15.34
CA LEU A 885 -22.51 35.04 -13.98
C LEU A 885 -22.82 36.28 -13.13
N THR A 886 -23.71 36.12 -12.14
CA THR A 886 -24.18 37.20 -11.27
C THR A 886 -23.56 37.16 -9.87
N THR A 887 -23.20 35.96 -9.40
CA THR A 887 -22.68 35.73 -8.05
C THR A 887 -21.42 34.87 -8.07
N VAL A 888 -20.39 35.30 -7.35
CA VAL A 888 -19.18 34.49 -7.08
C VAL A 888 -19.00 34.37 -5.58
N ALA A 889 -18.85 33.16 -5.06
CA ALA A 889 -18.62 32.92 -3.65
C ALA A 889 -17.21 32.36 -3.42
N LEU A 890 -16.49 32.98 -2.49
CA LEU A 890 -15.12 32.65 -2.13
C LEU A 890 -15.10 32.08 -0.71
N HIS A 891 -14.65 30.84 -0.56
CA HIS A 891 -14.50 30.24 0.75
C HIS A 891 -13.09 30.44 1.32
N ALA A 892 -13.00 30.89 2.58
CA ALA A 892 -11.74 31.17 3.29
C ALA A 892 -11.00 29.94 3.83
N LEU A 893 -11.35 28.71 3.40
CA LEU A 893 -10.73 27.52 4.00
C LEU A 893 -9.21 27.58 3.78
N GLU A 894 -8.45 27.52 4.86
CA GLU A 894 -7.00 27.58 4.79
C GLU A 894 -6.43 26.28 4.22
N ASN A 895 -5.32 26.40 3.51
CA ASN A 895 -4.45 25.26 3.28
C ASN A 895 -3.07 25.56 3.87
N GLY A 896 -2.34 24.52 4.27
CA GLY A 896 -1.00 24.68 4.85
C GLY A 896 0.06 25.25 3.89
N VAL A 897 -0.31 25.57 2.64
CA VAL A 897 0.58 26.11 1.60
C VAL A 897 0.54 27.64 1.58
N MET A 898 -0.62 28.25 1.81
CA MET A 898 -0.81 29.71 1.85
C MET A 898 -1.51 30.13 3.14
N PRO A 899 -0.75 30.31 4.24
CA PRO A 899 -1.30 30.81 5.49
C PRO A 899 -1.86 32.23 5.31
N VAL A 900 -3.02 32.48 5.91
CA VAL A 900 -3.69 33.79 5.88
C VAL A 900 -2.77 34.86 6.47
N GLY A 901 -2.71 36.02 5.82
CA GLY A 901 -1.91 37.18 6.24
C GLY A 901 -0.47 37.22 5.72
N THR A 902 0.00 36.20 4.99
CA THR A 902 1.30 36.24 4.30
C THR A 902 1.26 37.09 3.03
N GLU A 903 2.41 37.61 2.57
CA GLU A 903 2.51 38.38 1.32
C GLU A 903 2.01 37.58 0.10
N ALA A 904 2.34 36.28 0.05
CA ALA A 904 1.88 35.37 -1.01
C ALA A 904 0.36 35.16 -0.99
N PHE A 905 -0.27 35.13 0.19
CA PHE A 905 -1.74 35.06 0.31
C PHE A 905 -2.40 36.31 -0.27
N TRP A 906 -1.87 37.50 0.05
CA TRP A 906 -2.40 38.76 -0.45
C TRP A 906 -2.22 38.90 -1.96
N GLU A 907 -1.06 38.53 -2.50
CA GLU A 907 -0.81 38.50 -3.94
C GLU A 907 -1.78 37.54 -4.65
N HIS A 908 -2.00 36.35 -4.09
CA HIS A 908 -2.95 35.37 -4.64
C HIS A 908 -4.39 35.89 -4.60
N LEU A 909 -4.81 36.50 -3.50
CA LEU A 909 -6.16 37.06 -3.37
C LEU A 909 -6.39 38.24 -4.34
N GLU A 910 -5.40 39.12 -4.48
CA GLU A 910 -5.40 40.19 -5.48
C GLU A 910 -5.57 39.63 -6.90
N GLN A 911 -4.84 38.56 -7.21
CA GLN A 911 -4.94 37.90 -8.51
C GLN A 911 -6.35 37.36 -8.79
N HIS A 912 -7.05 36.77 -7.81
CA HIS A 912 -8.43 36.32 -7.98
C HIS A 912 -9.40 37.50 -8.15
N ILE A 913 -9.27 38.53 -7.30
CA ILE A 913 -10.13 39.72 -7.36
C ILE A 913 -9.95 40.47 -8.68
N SER A 914 -8.72 40.55 -9.22
CA SER A 914 -8.42 41.25 -10.48
C SER A 914 -9.13 40.64 -11.69
N VAL A 915 -9.41 39.33 -11.67
CA VAL A 915 -10.09 38.62 -12.76
C VAL A 915 -11.60 38.78 -12.66
N LEU A 916 -12.12 39.17 -11.50
CA LEU A 916 -13.52 39.56 -11.31
C LEU A 916 -13.81 40.95 -11.88
N ASP A 917 -13.15 41.35 -12.98
CA ASP A 917 -13.35 42.63 -13.64
C ASP A 917 -14.63 42.65 -14.50
N ALA A 918 -15.01 43.84 -14.95
CA ALA A 918 -16.23 44.04 -15.72
C ALA A 918 -16.11 43.47 -17.15
N GLU A 919 -14.89 43.30 -17.66
CA GLU A 919 -14.65 42.75 -19.00
C GLU A 919 -14.87 41.24 -19.02
N SER A 920 -14.41 40.52 -18.00
CA SER A 920 -14.58 39.07 -17.90
C SER A 920 -15.99 38.69 -17.44
N PHE A 921 -16.56 39.47 -16.51
CA PHE A 921 -17.86 39.19 -15.87
C PHE A 921 -18.76 40.43 -15.79
N PRO A 922 -19.36 40.87 -16.91
CA PRO A 922 -20.15 42.10 -16.97
C PRO A 922 -21.45 42.05 -16.13
N ALA A 923 -21.98 40.85 -15.86
CA ALA A 923 -23.21 40.67 -15.09
C ALA A 923 -22.99 40.45 -13.59
N LEU A 924 -21.74 40.37 -13.13
CA LEU A 924 -21.41 40.09 -11.73
C LEU A 924 -21.84 41.27 -10.83
N ARG A 925 -22.78 40.98 -9.93
CA ARG A 925 -23.40 41.92 -8.99
C ARG A 925 -23.05 41.65 -7.53
N LYS A 926 -22.66 40.41 -7.21
CA LYS A 926 -22.47 39.97 -5.83
C LYS A 926 -21.23 39.10 -5.69
N VAL A 927 -20.42 39.38 -4.66
CA VAL A 927 -19.36 38.48 -4.20
C VAL A 927 -19.63 38.10 -2.75
N VAL A 928 -19.71 36.80 -2.49
CA VAL A 928 -20.02 36.26 -1.16
C VAL A 928 -18.76 35.67 -0.53
N LEU A 929 -18.45 36.09 0.69
CA LEU A 929 -17.33 35.57 1.46
C LEU A 929 -17.87 34.51 2.43
N HIS A 930 -17.45 33.26 2.24
CA HIS A 930 -17.92 32.09 2.99
C HIS A 930 -16.84 31.53 3.92
N GLY A 931 -17.23 31.02 5.09
CA GLY A 931 -16.32 30.59 6.16
C GLY A 931 -15.73 31.75 6.96
N ASP A 932 -14.66 31.49 7.72
CA ASP A 932 -14.06 32.50 8.60
C ASP A 932 -13.15 33.49 7.83
N TRP A 933 -13.69 34.67 7.55
CA TRP A 933 -12.98 35.80 6.96
C TRP A 933 -12.63 36.90 7.97
N SER A 934 -12.87 36.68 9.27
CA SER A 934 -12.78 37.71 10.31
C SER A 934 -11.40 38.40 10.35
N GLY A 935 -10.32 37.62 10.22
CA GLY A 935 -8.95 38.14 10.19
C GLY A 935 -8.51 38.83 8.89
N VAL A 936 -9.33 38.80 7.82
CA VAL A 936 -8.99 39.32 6.49
C VAL A 936 -9.80 40.56 6.15
N VAL A 937 -11.11 40.54 6.43
CA VAL A 937 -12.04 41.62 6.03
C VAL A 937 -11.75 42.93 6.77
N GLU A 938 -11.20 42.84 7.99
CA GLU A 938 -10.81 44.00 8.80
C GLU A 938 -9.46 44.61 8.38
N ASP A 939 -8.68 43.93 7.54
CA ASP A 939 -7.37 44.40 7.09
C ASP A 939 -7.48 45.50 6.02
N ALA A 940 -6.63 46.53 6.15
CA ALA A 940 -6.58 47.65 5.20
C ALA A 940 -6.21 47.22 3.77
N GLN A 941 -5.45 46.13 3.60
CA GLN A 941 -5.12 45.58 2.29
C GLN A 941 -6.36 45.01 1.60
N PHE A 942 -7.18 44.23 2.30
CA PHE A 942 -8.42 43.69 1.75
C PHE A 942 -9.37 44.80 1.29
N VAL A 943 -9.54 45.85 2.09
CA VAL A 943 -10.39 47.00 1.76
C VAL A 943 -9.94 47.67 0.45
N ARG A 944 -8.62 47.77 0.21
CA ARG A 944 -8.07 48.30 -1.05
C ARG A 944 -8.32 47.35 -2.23
N LEU A 945 -8.10 46.05 -2.03
CA LEU A 945 -8.26 45.05 -3.08
C LEU A 945 -9.69 44.99 -3.63
N VAL A 946 -10.71 45.08 -2.77
CA VAL A 946 -12.12 45.00 -3.19
C VAL A 946 -12.71 46.35 -3.62
N GLN A 947 -11.97 47.46 -3.49
CA GLN A 947 -12.47 48.78 -3.85
C GLN A 947 -12.93 48.88 -5.32
N PRO A 948 -12.21 48.34 -6.33
CA PRO A 948 -12.67 48.34 -7.72
C PRO A 948 -14.00 47.60 -7.91
N LEU A 949 -14.24 46.52 -7.16
CA LEU A 949 -15.50 45.79 -7.17
C LEU A 949 -16.66 46.63 -6.61
N ARG A 950 -16.42 47.40 -5.55
CA ARG A 950 -17.42 48.31 -4.97
C ARG A 950 -17.75 49.46 -5.91
N GLU A 951 -16.75 50.03 -6.58
CA GLU A 951 -16.91 51.15 -7.51
C GLU A 951 -17.76 50.79 -8.74
N ARG A 952 -17.69 49.54 -9.21
CA ARG A 952 -18.59 49.00 -10.27
C ARG A 952 -19.98 48.58 -9.76
N GLY A 953 -20.30 48.83 -8.49
CA GLY A 953 -21.60 48.49 -7.88
C GLY A 953 -21.77 47.01 -7.50
N CYS A 954 -20.67 46.26 -7.31
CA CYS A 954 -20.73 44.89 -6.81
C CYS A 954 -20.86 44.89 -5.28
N ILE A 955 -21.81 44.11 -4.76
CA ILE A 955 -22.08 43.99 -3.32
C ILE A 955 -21.20 42.88 -2.74
N LEU A 956 -20.47 43.18 -1.67
CA LEU A 956 -19.69 42.23 -0.90
C LEU A 956 -20.48 41.82 0.35
N GLU A 957 -20.80 40.53 0.49
CA GLU A 957 -21.52 40.00 1.67
C GLU A 957 -20.70 38.92 2.36
N THR A 958 -20.72 38.90 3.70
CA THR A 958 -20.19 37.79 4.49
C THR A 958 -21.33 36.84 4.87
N SER A 959 -21.18 35.57 4.54
CA SER A 959 -22.08 34.51 5.01
C SER A 959 -21.55 34.04 6.37
N MET A 960 -22.31 34.26 7.45
CA MET A 960 -22.04 33.60 8.73
C MET A 960 -22.71 32.23 8.69
N ASP A 961 -21.91 31.17 8.85
CA ASP A 961 -22.36 29.77 8.91
C ASP A 961 -23.21 29.45 10.16
#